data_AF-A0A2D8KP01-F1
#
_entry.id   AF-A0A2D8KP01-F1
#
_cell.length_a   1.000
_cell.length_b   1.000
_cell.length_c   1.000
_cell.angle_alpha   90.00
_cell.angle_beta   90.00
_cell.angle_gamma   90.00
#
_symmetry.space_group_name_H-M   'P 1'
#
loop_
_entity.id
_entity.type
_entity.pdbx_description
1 polymer ?
#
loop_
_entity_poly.entity_id
_entity_poly.type
_entity_poly.pdbx_seq_one_letter_code
_entity_poly.pdbx_strand_id
1 'polypeptide(L)'
;MVKMLIGVRLPETLLFDGRRVLGLTSEIFKKQIMKKNTLKIGFAILSALIVFSCTKDESSFIDGLPDAVINNDPDDAPARVMQESWNGHSDTIYREYFDNDVAVFFDEDVNRDIVWVRQFSGDVWEYIQNNYGGFDNDKRLWTIFHSDQVEPYYTTIFDDSSMNNSLIDLSLSGEEMNSEEMDLILTLVSEIVQNSAFNTANSPASAVWKDNFADIFLYDVYSNLGMEDEAQRIMSRALETSSDYPTADSFWFRDWFLPIYENYEGVITLNNFFQSLSMNFSKNGSEYARDLTFGEFVHFFSGAVGEDIQPFAEEAFGEWTDEWQTELLQARTDFPNVNYPFEPTSKLVDLTLNATLHVSKDNNGGAQAGEGSLKVIDNDINSKFLISDFSSDLNFWMEQEFVQEQVVNRYTLTSGNDAPDRDPKSWELRASNDGENWEVLDTRTGESFPDRNQTREFTVENDKAYKYYRLYITENYGSNLLQISEWRLLSLQLIDSSQPADVTTNATLTVSRENNDGADAGEGSSKLIDNDIYTKFLAEYDTDFFMQQQLSEPAVVSKYAITSGNDAPDRDPVNWELSGSNDGVTWDVLDTRNDQSFDGRNLTREFGVNNSTAYEYYRLSVTSNNGSNVIQISEWRLYGQVGSVGPQDFTDAATLTVNHDNAGGADAGEGSLKLVDGDIYTKFLTGFSSDLWMQQELPQAQVVNAYTITSGNDAPDRDLKDWEFAGSNDGSNWDVLDTRTGETWSGRNETRQFEINNTTAYTYYRITMTANNGSDGTQVSEWRLLKI
;
A
#
# COMPACT_ATOMS: atom_id res chain seq x y z
N MET A 1 -9.33 -64.35 24.99
CA MET A 1 -10.43 -64.05 25.94
C MET A 1 -11.24 -62.88 25.38
N VAL A 2 -12.40 -62.54 25.97
CA VAL A 2 -13.31 -61.37 25.72
C VAL A 2 -12.79 -60.35 24.66
N LYS A 3 -13.35 -60.17 23.45
CA LYS A 3 -14.51 -60.74 22.72
C LYS A 3 -15.92 -60.19 23.03
N MET A 4 -16.55 -59.59 21.98
CA MET A 4 -18.02 -59.56 21.65
C MET A 4 -18.96 -58.70 22.53
N LEU A 5 -20.17 -58.26 22.13
CA LEU A 5 -21.03 -58.35 20.89
C LEU A 5 -21.49 -56.91 20.49
N ILE A 6 -21.98 -56.52 19.29
CA ILE A 6 -22.78 -57.12 18.18
C ILE A 6 -24.32 -57.10 18.37
N GLY A 7 -25.05 -56.48 17.42
CA GLY A 7 -26.50 -56.67 17.16
C GLY A 7 -27.38 -55.43 17.38
N VAL A 8 -28.57 -55.27 16.77
CA VAL A 8 -29.32 -56.12 15.83
C VAL A 8 -30.16 -55.26 14.84
N ARG A 9 -29.90 -55.41 13.54
CA ARG A 9 -30.82 -55.78 12.42
C ARG A 9 -32.29 -55.31 12.41
N LEU A 10 -32.71 -54.73 11.28
CA LEU A 10 -34.12 -54.47 10.87
C LEU A 10 -34.92 -55.75 10.57
N PRO A 11 -36.26 -55.64 10.56
CA PRO A 11 -37.09 -55.93 9.37
C PRO A 11 -37.82 -54.64 8.89
N GLU A 12 -38.00 -54.34 7.59
CA GLU A 12 -38.84 -55.02 6.58
C GLU A 12 -40.36 -55.02 6.92
N THR A 13 -41.31 -54.67 6.03
CA THR A 13 -41.29 -54.21 4.61
C THR A 13 -42.69 -53.66 4.19
N LEU A 14 -42.85 -53.14 2.94
CA LEU A 14 -44.12 -53.01 2.15
C LEU A 14 -45.12 -51.89 2.63
N LEU A 15 -45.89 -51.14 1.80
CA LEU A 15 -46.15 -51.08 0.34
C LEU A 15 -46.64 -49.67 -0.12
N PHE A 16 -46.16 -49.23 -1.30
CA PHE A 16 -46.87 -48.51 -2.40
C PHE A 16 -47.59 -47.14 -2.27
N ASP A 17 -47.36 -46.37 -3.35
CA ASP A 17 -48.24 -45.42 -4.07
C ASP A 17 -48.73 -44.07 -3.46
N GLY A 18 -48.55 -43.01 -4.26
CA GLY A 18 -49.73 -42.55 -5.02
C GLY A 18 -50.43 -41.23 -4.63
N ARG A 19 -49.85 -40.11 -5.07
CA ARG A 19 -50.56 -38.88 -5.55
C ARG A 19 -51.48 -38.08 -4.59
N ARG A 20 -51.03 -36.83 -4.33
CA ARG A 20 -51.76 -35.54 -4.52
C ARG A 20 -53.02 -35.17 -3.69
N VAL A 21 -53.00 -33.89 -3.28
CA VAL A 21 -54.10 -32.90 -3.25
C VAL A 21 -55.04 -32.83 -2.01
N LEU A 22 -54.85 -31.72 -1.26
CA LEU A 22 -55.82 -30.78 -0.65
C LEU A 22 -57.24 -31.27 -0.28
N GLY A 23 -57.66 -31.04 0.98
CA GLY A 23 -59.02 -31.44 1.45
C GLY A 23 -59.53 -30.86 2.79
N LEU A 24 -59.53 -29.54 2.95
CA LEU A 24 -60.48 -28.73 3.76
C LEU A 24 -61.16 -29.28 5.05
N THR A 25 -60.85 -28.63 6.18
CA THR A 25 -61.78 -28.09 7.23
C THR A 25 -62.68 -28.98 8.14
N SER A 26 -62.49 -28.79 9.46
CA SER A 26 -63.53 -28.65 10.52
C SER A 26 -64.38 -29.89 10.92
N GLU A 27 -65.06 -29.97 12.08
CA GLU A 27 -65.26 -29.07 13.25
C GLU A 27 -65.49 -29.92 14.55
N ILE A 28 -66.34 -29.47 15.50
CA ILE A 28 -66.90 -30.18 16.69
C ILE A 28 -66.05 -30.06 17.99
N PHE A 29 -66.54 -29.52 19.14
CA PHE A 29 -67.88 -29.01 19.51
C PHE A 29 -67.89 -27.95 20.65
N LYS A 30 -68.72 -26.91 20.49
CA LYS A 30 -69.64 -26.23 21.45
C LYS A 30 -69.44 -26.45 22.97
N LYS A 31 -69.50 -25.39 23.80
CA LYS A 31 -70.73 -24.72 24.31
C LYS A 31 -70.34 -23.50 25.19
N GLN A 32 -71.18 -22.51 25.58
CA GLN A 32 -72.46 -21.86 25.18
C GLN A 32 -72.75 -20.80 26.31
N ILE A 33 -73.41 -19.64 26.17
CA ILE A 33 -73.99 -18.80 25.09
C ILE A 33 -74.25 -17.38 25.72
N MET A 34 -74.42 -16.24 25.04
CA MET A 34 -75.73 -15.79 24.50
C MET A 34 -75.67 -14.44 23.71
N LYS A 35 -75.85 -14.51 22.38
CA LYS A 35 -76.64 -13.61 21.48
C LYS A 35 -76.48 -12.07 21.60
N LYS A 36 -75.90 -11.40 20.59
CA LYS A 36 -76.52 -10.80 19.35
C LYS A 36 -77.01 -9.34 19.54
N ASN A 37 -77.00 -8.46 18.52
CA ASN A 37 -77.02 -8.69 17.06
C ASN A 37 -76.39 -7.49 16.27
N THR A 38 -75.61 -7.78 15.20
CA THR A 38 -75.45 -7.02 13.91
C THR A 38 -75.54 -5.48 13.87
N LEU A 39 -74.65 -4.74 13.19
CA LEU A 39 -74.09 -4.86 11.82
C LEU A 39 -72.97 -3.75 11.67
N LYS A 40 -71.98 -3.66 10.75
CA LYS A 40 -71.55 -4.34 9.49
C LYS A 40 -70.08 -3.95 9.15
N ILE A 41 -69.46 -4.63 8.17
CA ILE A 41 -68.29 -4.23 7.32
C ILE A 41 -66.88 -4.24 7.94
N GLY A 42 -65.94 -4.84 7.19
CA GLY A 42 -64.54 -4.38 7.05
C GLY A 42 -63.58 -4.72 8.18
N PHE A 43 -62.73 -5.72 7.96
CA PHE A 43 -61.45 -5.85 8.66
C PHE A 43 -60.33 -5.55 7.66
N ALA A 44 -59.49 -4.56 7.99
CA ALA A 44 -58.24 -4.28 7.30
C ALA A 44 -57.16 -4.20 8.38
N ILE A 45 -56.00 -4.82 8.12
CA ILE A 45 -54.82 -4.67 8.98
C ILE A 45 -54.08 -3.43 8.49
N LEU A 46 -53.84 -2.49 9.39
CA LEU A 46 -52.97 -1.35 9.11
C LEU A 46 -52.13 -1.03 10.35
N SER A 47 -50.86 -1.41 10.30
CA SER A 47 -49.84 -1.03 11.28
C SER A 47 -49.38 0.38 10.97
N ALA A 48 -50.17 1.40 11.32
CA ALA A 48 -49.78 2.79 11.12
C ALA A 48 -50.45 3.72 12.14
N LEU A 49 -49.64 4.27 13.04
CA LEU A 49 -49.54 5.70 13.34
C LEU A 49 -48.60 5.89 14.54
N ILE A 50 -47.36 6.27 14.25
CA ILE A 50 -46.61 7.13 15.17
C ILE A 50 -47.46 8.40 15.28
N VAL A 51 -47.98 8.67 16.47
CA VAL A 51 -48.81 9.85 16.68
C VAL A 51 -47.87 11.04 16.80
N PHE A 52 -47.73 11.78 15.70
CA PHE A 52 -47.27 13.17 15.75
C PHE A 52 -48.19 13.93 16.72
N SER A 53 -47.72 14.11 17.95
CA SER A 53 -48.36 14.99 18.90
C SER A 53 -48.08 16.42 18.47
N CYS A 54 -48.97 16.99 17.65
CA CYS A 54 -49.10 18.45 17.53
C CYS A 54 -49.71 19.01 18.83
N THR A 55 -49.03 18.80 19.95
CA THR A 55 -49.05 19.73 21.08
C THR A 55 -48.57 21.06 20.54
N LYS A 56 -49.44 22.06 20.56
CA LYS A 56 -49.08 23.44 20.23
C LYS A 56 -48.06 23.96 21.24
N ASP A 57 -47.30 24.96 20.82
CA ASP A 57 -46.61 25.89 21.71
C ASP A 57 -47.62 26.61 22.63
N GLU A 58 -47.79 26.12 23.85
CA GLU A 58 -48.41 26.86 24.94
C GLU A 58 -47.57 26.70 26.22
N SER A 59 -46.85 27.78 26.57
CA SER A 59 -46.15 28.10 27.83
C SER A 59 -44.81 27.45 28.20
N SER A 60 -43.72 28.10 27.78
CA SER A 60 -42.43 28.18 28.51
C SER A 60 -41.78 29.56 28.31
N PHE A 61 -42.46 30.63 28.73
CA PHE A 61 -41.87 31.98 28.77
C PHE A 61 -40.93 32.10 29.99
N ILE A 62 -39.64 32.20 29.74
CA ILE A 62 -38.62 32.67 30.69
C ILE A 62 -38.03 33.97 30.13
N ASP A 63 -37.85 34.98 30.98
CA ASP A 63 -37.42 36.33 30.59
C ASP A 63 -35.89 36.30 30.37
N GLY A 64 -35.45 36.39 29.12
CA GLY A 64 -34.03 36.26 28.73
C GLY A 64 -33.70 35.17 27.70
N LEU A 65 -34.65 34.28 27.36
CA LEU A 65 -34.47 33.31 26.27
C LEU A 65 -34.54 33.96 24.87
N PRO A 66 -33.90 33.40 23.83
CA PRO A 66 -33.92 33.95 22.47
C PRO A 66 -35.34 34.10 21.89
N ASP A 67 -35.57 35.29 21.31
CA ASP A 67 -36.89 35.91 21.13
C ASP A 67 -37.98 35.02 20.48
N ALA A 68 -39.11 34.87 21.17
CA ALA A 68 -40.25 34.06 20.73
C ALA A 68 -41.21 34.85 19.82
N VAL A 69 -40.71 35.35 18.67
CA VAL A 69 -41.49 36.19 17.74
C VAL A 69 -41.55 35.60 16.32
N ILE A 70 -42.58 34.76 16.12
CA ILE A 70 -43.00 34.14 14.85
C ILE A 70 -42.04 33.05 14.35
N ASN A 71 -42.62 31.88 14.04
CA ASN A 71 -41.91 30.71 13.52
C ASN A 71 -41.41 30.98 12.08
N ASN A 72 -40.17 31.48 11.99
CA ASN A 72 -39.43 31.81 10.77
C ASN A 72 -38.07 31.08 10.69
N ASP A 73 -37.82 30.12 11.58
CA ASP A 73 -36.65 29.26 11.50
C ASP A 73 -36.70 28.49 10.16
N PRO A 74 -35.57 28.32 9.44
CA PRO A 74 -35.53 27.51 8.23
C PRO A 74 -35.74 26.02 8.54
N ASP A 75 -36.09 25.22 7.52
CA ASP A 75 -36.47 23.81 7.67
C ASP A 75 -35.34 22.90 8.21
N ASP A 76 -34.09 23.38 8.24
CA ASP A 76 -32.85 22.75 8.70
C ASP A 76 -32.31 23.29 10.03
N ALA A 77 -33.08 24.15 10.71
CA ALA A 77 -32.68 24.73 12.00
C ALA A 77 -32.64 23.67 13.13
N PRO A 78 -31.66 23.71 14.05
CA PRO A 78 -31.62 22.83 15.22
C PRO A 78 -32.85 23.01 16.10
N ALA A 79 -33.23 22.00 16.87
CA ALA A 79 -34.36 22.11 17.80
C ALA A 79 -34.14 23.24 18.83
N ARG A 80 -35.17 24.05 19.12
CA ARG A 80 -35.05 25.21 20.04
C ARG A 80 -34.86 24.82 21.52
N VAL A 81 -35.29 23.62 21.88
CA VAL A 81 -35.13 23.01 23.21
C VAL A 81 -34.85 21.53 22.97
N MET A 82 -33.88 20.96 23.70
CA MET A 82 -33.58 19.53 23.69
C MET A 82 -33.48 18.98 25.11
N GLN A 83 -33.60 17.67 25.22
CA GLN A 83 -33.29 16.93 26.44
C GLN A 83 -31.97 16.21 26.17
N GLU A 84 -30.94 16.63 26.89
CA GLU A 84 -29.65 15.95 26.95
C GLU A 84 -29.82 14.62 27.72
N SER A 85 -29.06 13.58 27.34
CA SER A 85 -29.11 12.26 27.99
C SER A 85 -27.87 11.40 27.74
N TRP A 86 -26.69 12.02 27.66
CA TRP A 86 -25.40 11.35 27.45
C TRP A 86 -24.47 11.55 28.66
N ASN A 87 -23.30 10.92 28.67
CA ASN A 87 -22.32 10.89 29.77
C ASN A 87 -22.87 10.57 31.20
N GLY A 88 -24.11 10.09 31.33
CA GLY A 88 -24.81 9.91 32.61
C GLY A 88 -25.46 11.17 33.18
N HIS A 89 -25.41 12.29 32.46
CA HIS A 89 -26.08 13.56 32.73
C HIS A 89 -27.40 13.66 31.93
N SER A 90 -28.28 14.64 32.24
CA SER A 90 -29.58 14.76 31.56
C SER A 90 -30.33 16.08 31.83
N ASP A 91 -29.83 17.21 31.33
CA ASP A 91 -30.49 18.51 31.47
C ASP A 91 -31.36 18.95 30.27
N THR A 92 -32.22 19.94 30.50
CA THR A 92 -32.98 20.61 29.43
C THR A 92 -32.17 21.77 28.89
N ILE A 93 -31.68 21.64 27.67
CA ILE A 93 -30.81 22.62 27.02
C ILE A 93 -31.57 23.41 25.94
N TYR A 94 -31.21 24.68 25.77
CA TYR A 94 -31.90 25.66 24.94
C TYR A 94 -30.96 26.18 23.85
N ARG A 95 -31.47 26.35 22.62
CA ARG A 95 -30.66 26.78 21.47
C ARG A 95 -30.50 28.29 21.45
N GLU A 96 -29.33 28.79 21.84
CA GLU A 96 -28.99 30.22 21.84
C GLU A 96 -28.79 30.75 20.43
N TYR A 97 -28.07 29.98 19.62
CA TYR A 97 -27.61 30.42 18.31
C TYR A 97 -27.39 29.24 17.37
N PHE A 98 -27.49 29.49 16.07
CA PHE A 98 -26.94 28.62 15.04
C PHE A 98 -26.70 29.41 13.75
N ASP A 99 -25.83 28.89 12.90
CA ASP A 99 -25.67 29.27 11.48
C ASP A 99 -25.47 28.01 10.62
N ASN A 100 -24.49 27.99 9.70
CA ASN A 100 -24.17 26.80 8.90
C ASN A 100 -23.09 25.92 9.57
N ASP A 101 -22.35 26.49 10.54
CA ASP A 101 -21.06 25.97 11.00
C ASP A 101 -21.08 25.67 12.51
N VAL A 102 -21.95 26.33 13.29
CA VAL A 102 -22.17 26.00 14.71
C VAL A 102 -23.66 25.97 15.10
N ALA A 103 -24.00 25.16 16.10
CA ALA A 103 -25.26 25.19 16.83
C ALA A 103 -24.97 25.22 18.34
N VAL A 104 -25.26 26.34 19.00
CA VAL A 104 -24.89 26.62 20.40
C VAL A 104 -26.09 26.43 21.33
N PHE A 105 -25.89 25.65 22.39
CA PHE A 105 -26.88 25.32 23.40
C PHE A 105 -26.38 25.60 24.81
N PHE A 106 -27.23 26.23 25.63
CA PHE A 106 -26.98 26.50 27.05
C PHE A 106 -28.01 25.77 27.92
N ASP A 107 -27.65 25.42 29.16
CA ASP A 107 -28.61 25.03 30.22
C ASP A 107 -29.52 26.21 30.66
N GLU A 108 -30.29 26.06 31.75
CA GLU A 108 -31.14 27.16 32.27
C GLU A 108 -30.41 28.21 33.13
N ASP A 109 -29.17 27.95 33.56
CA ASP A 109 -28.39 28.76 34.51
C ASP A 109 -27.15 29.46 33.89
N VAL A 110 -26.65 29.05 32.72
CA VAL A 110 -25.58 29.77 31.98
C VAL A 110 -26.03 31.18 31.57
N ASN A 111 -25.15 32.16 31.77
CA ASN A 111 -25.43 33.55 31.40
C ASN A 111 -25.48 33.74 29.87
N ARG A 112 -26.61 34.21 29.37
CA ARG A 112 -26.92 34.41 27.95
C ARG A 112 -26.29 35.66 27.33
N ASP A 113 -25.63 36.50 28.13
CA ASP A 113 -24.72 37.55 27.64
C ASP A 113 -23.35 36.98 27.17
N ILE A 114 -23.04 35.70 27.42
CA ILE A 114 -21.80 35.04 26.97
C ILE A 114 -21.87 34.77 25.46
N VAL A 115 -21.28 35.66 24.67
CA VAL A 115 -21.27 35.58 23.19
C VAL A 115 -19.95 35.09 22.58
N TRP A 116 -18.88 34.96 23.37
CA TRP A 116 -17.56 34.59 22.85
C TRP A 116 -17.50 33.12 22.39
N VAL A 117 -18.13 32.21 23.16
CA VAL A 117 -18.15 30.76 22.86
C VAL A 117 -18.77 30.46 21.51
N ARG A 118 -19.80 31.23 21.11
CA ARG A 118 -20.42 31.17 19.78
C ARG A 118 -19.40 31.47 18.69
N GLN A 119 -18.70 32.60 18.81
CA GLN A 119 -17.81 33.09 17.76
C GLN A 119 -16.61 32.15 17.62
N PHE A 120 -15.97 31.82 18.76
CA PHE A 120 -14.83 30.91 18.78
C PHE A 120 -15.17 29.52 18.24
N SER A 121 -16.28 28.90 18.68
CA SER A 121 -16.67 27.58 18.19
C SER A 121 -17.04 27.55 16.71
N GLY A 122 -17.63 28.64 16.19
CA GLY A 122 -17.92 28.81 14.76
C GLY A 122 -16.65 28.98 13.93
N ASP A 123 -15.76 29.90 14.33
CA ASP A 123 -14.49 30.16 13.63
C ASP A 123 -13.59 28.90 13.62
N VAL A 124 -13.53 28.17 14.74
CA VAL A 124 -12.87 26.87 14.85
C VAL A 124 -13.48 25.86 13.86
N TRP A 125 -14.80 25.70 13.83
CA TRP A 125 -15.40 24.65 13.01
C TRP A 125 -15.43 24.98 11.51
N GLU A 126 -15.57 26.26 11.12
CA GLU A 126 -15.34 26.69 9.73
C GLU A 126 -13.91 26.32 9.31
N TYR A 127 -12.91 26.57 10.16
CA TYR A 127 -11.52 26.18 9.89
C TYR A 127 -11.36 24.65 9.76
N ILE A 128 -11.97 23.86 10.65
CA ILE A 128 -11.93 22.38 10.62
C ILE A 128 -12.62 21.80 9.38
N GLN A 129 -13.79 22.33 8.97
CA GLN A 129 -14.46 21.88 7.74
C GLN A 129 -13.63 22.17 6.48
N ASN A 130 -12.88 23.28 6.46
CA ASN A 130 -12.05 23.65 5.32
C ASN A 130 -10.69 22.92 5.24
N ASN A 131 -10.12 22.47 6.37
CA ASN A 131 -8.75 21.94 6.42
C ASN A 131 -8.63 20.48 6.92
N TYR A 132 -9.57 20.00 7.73
CA TYR A 132 -9.65 18.60 8.21
C TYR A 132 -10.91 17.88 7.71
N GLY A 133 -11.57 18.44 6.70
CA GLY A 133 -12.95 18.14 6.33
C GLY A 133 -13.23 16.71 5.87
N GLY A 134 -14.48 16.28 6.10
CA GLY A 134 -14.99 14.98 5.65
C GLY A 134 -16.21 14.49 6.42
N PHE A 135 -17.07 15.42 6.89
CA PHE A 135 -18.18 15.13 7.79
C PHE A 135 -19.51 15.28 7.03
N ASP A 136 -20.17 14.16 6.70
CA ASP A 136 -21.25 14.12 5.69
C ASP A 136 -22.68 14.34 6.24
N ASN A 137 -22.88 14.37 7.57
CA ASN A 137 -24.19 14.55 8.21
C ASN A 137 -24.56 16.05 8.36
N ASP A 138 -24.90 16.50 9.57
CA ASP A 138 -24.96 17.92 9.89
C ASP A 138 -23.54 18.50 9.83
N LYS A 139 -23.39 19.63 9.14
CA LYS A 139 -22.10 20.29 8.98
C LYS A 139 -21.74 21.22 10.14
N ARG A 140 -22.62 21.36 11.13
CA ARG A 140 -22.39 22.18 12.33
C ARG A 140 -21.67 21.42 13.42
N LEU A 141 -20.80 22.11 14.16
CA LEU A 141 -20.44 21.69 15.52
C LEU A 141 -21.59 22.00 16.46
N TRP A 142 -22.07 21.00 17.18
CA TRP A 142 -23.06 21.19 18.24
C TRP A 142 -22.32 21.42 19.56
N THR A 143 -22.52 22.57 20.18
CA THR A 143 -21.82 22.93 21.42
C THR A 143 -22.82 23.07 22.56
N ILE A 144 -22.62 22.31 23.64
CA ILE A 144 -23.39 22.39 24.87
C ILE A 144 -22.50 22.99 25.95
N PHE A 145 -23.00 24.04 26.60
CA PHE A 145 -22.32 24.70 27.70
C PHE A 145 -23.16 24.66 28.98
N HIS A 146 -22.51 24.25 30.07
CA HIS A 146 -23.09 24.17 31.40
C HIS A 146 -22.50 25.20 32.38
N SER A 147 -23.29 25.61 33.36
CA SER A 147 -22.85 26.51 34.44
C SER A 147 -22.34 25.75 35.67
N ASP A 148 -22.94 24.59 35.95
CA ASP A 148 -22.43 23.62 36.93
C ASP A 148 -21.29 22.78 36.32
N GLN A 149 -20.53 22.09 37.17
CA GLN A 149 -19.36 21.30 36.76
C GLN A 149 -19.76 19.91 36.24
N VAL A 150 -19.63 19.72 34.93
CA VAL A 150 -19.81 18.43 34.22
C VAL A 150 -18.46 17.85 33.81
N GLU A 151 -18.39 16.53 33.63
CA GLU A 151 -17.21 15.87 33.05
C GLU A 151 -17.22 16.12 31.53
N PRO A 152 -16.17 16.75 30.94
CA PRO A 152 -16.18 17.13 29.53
C PRO A 152 -16.35 15.93 28.59
N TYR A 153 -17.12 16.10 27.53
CA TYR A 153 -17.56 15.02 26.65
C TYR A 153 -17.62 15.47 25.19
N TYR A 154 -17.49 14.50 24.27
CA TYR A 154 -17.67 14.71 22.85
C TYR A 154 -18.41 13.53 22.23
N THR A 155 -19.00 13.75 21.06
CA THR A 155 -19.43 12.67 20.16
C THR A 155 -19.13 12.99 18.70
N THR A 156 -19.10 11.94 17.90
CA THR A 156 -18.93 11.98 16.45
C THR A 156 -20.27 11.80 15.72
N ILE A 157 -20.23 11.94 14.39
CA ILE A 157 -21.34 11.59 13.49
C ILE A 157 -21.76 10.10 13.52
N PHE A 158 -21.02 9.24 14.22
CA PHE A 158 -21.32 7.80 14.37
C PHE A 158 -22.08 7.44 15.65
N ASP A 159 -22.24 8.38 16.58
CA ASP A 159 -22.82 8.13 17.90
C ASP A 159 -24.36 8.31 17.92
N ASP A 160 -25.08 7.18 17.96
CA ASP A 160 -26.55 7.13 18.09
C ASP A 160 -27.09 7.86 19.36
N SER A 161 -26.25 8.11 20.37
CA SER A 161 -26.63 8.74 21.63
C SER A 161 -26.85 10.26 21.56
N SER A 162 -26.35 10.93 20.52
CA SER A 162 -26.24 12.39 20.40
C SER A 162 -26.85 12.94 19.10
N MET A 163 -27.78 12.18 18.51
CA MET A 163 -28.42 12.50 17.22
C MET A 163 -27.47 12.44 16.00
N ASN A 164 -26.35 11.70 16.12
CA ASN A 164 -25.39 11.45 15.02
C ASN A 164 -24.71 12.74 14.52
N ASN A 165 -24.38 13.62 15.46
CA ASN A 165 -23.77 14.94 15.26
C ASN A 165 -22.33 14.97 15.83
N SER A 166 -21.46 15.76 15.16
CA SER A 166 -20.24 16.27 15.79
C SER A 166 -20.61 17.22 16.93
N LEU A 167 -20.32 16.83 18.16
CA LEU A 167 -20.82 17.50 19.36
C LEU A 167 -19.77 17.57 20.46
N ILE A 168 -19.69 18.70 21.18
CA ILE A 168 -18.89 18.88 22.39
C ILE A 168 -19.77 19.39 23.54
N ASP A 169 -19.41 19.01 24.76
CA ASP A 169 -20.17 19.27 25.98
C ASP A 169 -19.19 19.57 27.13
N LEU A 170 -19.34 20.73 27.77
CA LEU A 170 -18.41 21.21 28.80
C LEU A 170 -19.00 22.32 29.69
N SER A 171 -18.37 22.55 30.84
CA SER A 171 -18.68 23.68 31.73
C SER A 171 -17.99 24.99 31.31
N LEU A 172 -18.61 26.11 31.67
CA LEU A 172 -18.00 27.44 31.71
C LEU A 172 -17.82 27.90 33.15
N SER A 173 -16.62 28.37 33.49
CA SER A 173 -16.25 28.87 34.83
C SER A 173 -16.52 30.37 35.02
N GLY A 174 -16.79 31.10 33.93
CA GLY A 174 -17.03 32.54 33.95
C GLY A 174 -17.58 33.10 32.63
N GLU A 175 -17.69 34.42 32.56
CA GLU A 175 -18.29 35.14 31.43
C GLU A 175 -17.28 35.57 30.34
N GLU A 176 -15.98 35.58 30.69
CA GLU A 176 -14.90 36.14 29.88
C GLU A 176 -14.05 35.04 29.21
N MET A 177 -13.71 35.25 27.95
CA MET A 177 -12.90 34.33 27.12
C MET A 177 -11.52 34.10 27.75
N ASN A 178 -11.13 32.83 27.91
CA ASN A 178 -9.92 32.44 28.63
C ASN A 178 -9.29 31.15 28.05
N SER A 179 -7.98 31.01 28.22
CA SER A 179 -7.18 29.96 27.57
C SER A 179 -7.47 28.53 28.05
N GLU A 180 -8.07 28.35 29.22
CA GLU A 180 -8.38 27.02 29.78
C GLU A 180 -9.63 26.43 29.11
N GLU A 181 -10.70 27.22 28.96
CA GLU A 181 -11.91 26.82 28.24
C GLU A 181 -11.70 26.73 26.73
N MET A 182 -10.86 27.61 26.14
CA MET A 182 -10.49 27.52 24.73
C MET A 182 -9.66 26.26 24.42
N ASP A 183 -8.68 25.91 25.26
CA ASP A 183 -7.91 24.66 25.11
C ASP A 183 -8.83 23.44 25.23
N LEU A 184 -9.82 23.46 26.12
CA LEU A 184 -10.77 22.36 26.28
C LEU A 184 -11.68 22.20 25.05
N ILE A 185 -12.23 23.29 24.51
CA ILE A 185 -13.01 23.28 23.25
C ILE A 185 -12.16 22.69 22.12
N LEU A 186 -10.93 23.17 21.93
CA LEU A 186 -10.04 22.66 20.88
C LEU A 186 -9.64 21.19 21.09
N THR A 187 -9.49 20.74 22.34
CA THR A 187 -9.17 19.33 22.65
C THR A 187 -10.34 18.42 22.30
N LEU A 188 -11.58 18.78 22.68
CA LEU A 188 -12.77 18.01 22.32
C LEU A 188 -13.04 18.02 20.80
N VAL A 189 -12.72 19.12 20.11
CA VAL A 189 -12.80 19.17 18.64
C VAL A 189 -11.69 18.34 17.98
N SER A 190 -10.47 18.27 18.55
CA SER A 190 -9.40 17.41 18.03
C SER A 190 -9.77 15.93 18.11
N GLU A 191 -10.46 15.53 19.16
CA GLU A 191 -11.02 14.18 19.32
C GLU A 191 -12.07 13.86 18.25
N ILE A 192 -12.98 14.80 17.92
CA ILE A 192 -13.94 14.62 16.82
C ILE A 192 -13.22 14.46 15.48
N VAL A 193 -12.19 15.28 15.20
CA VAL A 193 -11.40 15.16 13.96
C VAL A 193 -10.72 13.80 13.88
N GLN A 194 -9.99 13.41 14.93
CA GLN A 194 -9.27 12.13 14.98
C GLN A 194 -10.18 10.92 14.76
N ASN A 195 -11.41 10.95 15.31
CA ASN A 195 -12.32 9.80 15.32
C ASN A 195 -13.45 9.87 14.28
N SER A 196 -13.49 10.89 13.40
CA SER A 196 -14.51 10.97 12.34
C SER A 196 -14.13 11.66 11.01
N ALA A 197 -12.89 12.12 10.85
CA ALA A 197 -12.42 12.70 9.57
C ALA A 197 -12.61 11.71 8.39
N PHE A 198 -12.89 12.26 7.20
CA PHE A 198 -13.18 11.49 5.98
C PHE A 198 -14.24 10.38 6.18
N ASN A 199 -15.31 10.71 6.91
CA ASN A 199 -16.45 9.86 7.21
C ASN A 199 -16.04 8.43 7.61
N THR A 200 -15.04 8.33 8.49
CA THR A 200 -14.51 7.06 8.99
C THR A 200 -14.36 7.11 10.51
N ALA A 201 -14.93 6.13 11.21
CA ALA A 201 -15.00 6.08 12.66
C ALA A 201 -13.71 5.50 13.30
N ASN A 202 -13.40 6.02 14.50
CA ASN A 202 -12.23 5.74 15.34
C ASN A 202 -10.90 6.34 14.81
N SER A 203 -9.94 6.51 15.71
CA SER A 203 -8.57 6.96 15.40
C SER A 203 -7.57 5.80 15.55
N PRO A 204 -7.19 5.07 14.48
CA PRO A 204 -6.26 3.95 14.57
C PRO A 204 -4.82 4.42 14.87
N ALA A 205 -4.54 5.71 14.71
CA ALA A 205 -3.28 6.35 15.11
C ALA A 205 -3.23 6.68 16.62
N SER A 206 -4.37 6.72 17.32
CA SER A 206 -4.41 7.01 18.77
C SER A 206 -3.63 6.00 19.62
N ALA A 207 -3.56 4.73 19.20
CA ALA A 207 -2.73 3.71 19.86
C ALA A 207 -1.22 4.05 19.83
N VAL A 208 -0.78 4.78 18.80
CA VAL A 208 0.60 5.20 18.56
C VAL A 208 0.86 6.59 19.17
N TRP A 209 0.17 7.63 18.73
CA TRP A 209 0.43 9.00 19.20
C TRP A 209 -0.20 9.33 20.56
N LYS A 210 -1.17 8.54 21.04
CA LYS A 210 -1.90 8.74 22.30
C LYS A 210 -2.47 10.15 22.40
N ASP A 211 -2.26 10.85 23.51
CA ASP A 211 -2.80 12.19 23.73
C ASP A 211 -1.98 13.28 22.99
N ASN A 212 -0.83 12.94 22.39
CA ASN A 212 0.15 13.91 21.89
C ASN A 212 -0.27 14.64 20.59
N PHE A 213 -1.29 14.16 19.86
CA PHE A 213 -1.79 14.86 18.67
C PHE A 213 -2.47 16.19 19.00
N ALA A 214 -3.06 16.32 20.20
CA ALA A 214 -3.79 17.52 20.60
C ALA A 214 -2.89 18.77 20.62
N ASP A 215 -1.61 18.66 21.00
CA ASP A 215 -0.70 19.82 21.05
C ASP A 215 -0.46 20.44 19.65
N ILE A 216 -0.28 19.62 18.60
CA ILE A 216 -0.10 20.16 17.23
C ILE A 216 -1.41 20.71 16.66
N PHE A 217 -2.55 20.06 16.96
CA PHE A 217 -3.86 20.54 16.55
C PHE A 217 -4.23 21.89 17.20
N LEU A 218 -3.99 22.06 18.50
CA LEU A 218 -4.21 23.33 19.19
C LEU A 218 -3.29 24.43 18.62
N TYR A 219 -2.01 24.12 18.38
CA TYR A 219 -1.06 25.06 17.77
C TYR A 219 -1.49 25.51 16.37
N ASP A 220 -1.90 24.56 15.52
CA ASP A 220 -2.38 24.78 14.15
C ASP A 220 -3.64 25.68 14.12
N VAL A 221 -4.67 25.32 14.90
CA VAL A 221 -5.92 26.10 14.93
C VAL A 221 -5.69 27.51 15.50
N TYR A 222 -4.99 27.67 16.62
CA TYR A 222 -4.70 29.02 17.14
C TYR A 222 -3.86 29.85 16.16
N SER A 223 -2.91 29.24 15.44
CA SER A 223 -2.11 29.94 14.43
C SER A 223 -2.95 30.45 13.27
N ASN A 224 -3.85 29.61 12.74
CA ASN A 224 -4.69 29.95 11.59
C ASN A 224 -5.86 30.89 11.95
N LEU A 225 -6.34 30.87 13.20
CA LEU A 225 -7.27 31.88 13.74
C LEU A 225 -6.58 33.22 14.10
N GLY A 226 -5.27 33.35 13.91
CA GLY A 226 -4.51 34.57 14.19
C GLY A 226 -4.29 34.85 15.68
N MET A 227 -4.40 33.83 16.53
CA MET A 227 -4.24 33.91 17.98
C MET A 227 -2.78 33.63 18.39
N GLU A 228 -1.86 34.45 17.86
CA GLU A 228 -0.40 34.24 17.96
C GLU A 228 0.12 34.02 19.40
N ASP A 229 -0.44 34.72 20.40
CA ASP A 229 -0.07 34.57 21.82
C ASP A 229 -0.47 33.19 22.38
N GLU A 230 -1.61 32.64 21.96
CA GLU A 230 -2.09 31.32 22.39
C GLU A 230 -1.35 30.20 21.66
N ALA A 231 -1.10 30.34 20.36
CA ALA A 231 -0.26 29.42 19.60
C ALA A 231 1.16 29.32 20.21
N GLN A 232 1.76 30.45 20.58
CA GLN A 232 3.06 30.48 21.27
C GLN A 232 3.01 29.85 22.66
N ARG A 233 1.90 29.97 23.41
CA ARG A 233 1.71 29.30 24.71
C ARG A 233 1.68 27.77 24.55
N ILE A 234 0.90 27.26 23.59
CA ILE A 234 0.81 25.81 23.30
C ILE A 234 2.17 25.28 22.85
N MET A 235 2.80 25.94 21.87
CA MET A 235 4.14 25.57 21.39
C MET A 235 5.15 25.52 22.55
N SER A 236 5.15 26.53 23.44
CA SER A 236 6.07 26.57 24.59
C SER A 236 5.83 25.44 25.60
N ARG A 237 4.58 25.02 25.81
CA ARG A 237 4.23 23.84 26.66
C ARG A 237 4.72 22.55 26.01
N ALA A 238 4.38 22.37 24.74
CA ALA A 238 4.54 21.11 24.04
C ALA A 238 6.03 20.81 23.71
N LEU A 239 6.84 21.84 23.47
CA LEU A 239 8.31 21.73 23.33
C LEU A 239 9.03 21.13 24.57
N GLU A 240 8.46 21.30 25.76
CA GLU A 240 8.99 20.76 27.03
C GLU A 240 8.33 19.42 27.45
N THR A 241 7.34 18.93 26.69
CA THR A 241 6.53 17.75 27.05
C THR A 241 7.06 16.48 26.40
N SER A 242 7.36 15.46 27.21
CA SER A 242 7.78 14.12 26.77
C SER A 242 6.86 13.01 27.26
N SER A 243 6.96 11.85 26.62
CA SER A 243 6.27 10.61 27.02
C SER A 243 7.17 9.39 26.92
N ASP A 244 6.77 8.28 27.57
CA ASP A 244 7.51 7.00 27.55
C ASP A 244 7.20 6.10 26.33
N TYR A 245 6.69 6.68 25.23
CA TYR A 245 6.36 5.94 24.01
C TYR A 245 6.54 6.83 22.75
N PRO A 246 7.09 6.32 21.64
CA PRO A 246 7.51 4.94 21.39
C PRO A 246 8.73 4.49 22.20
N THR A 247 9.56 5.45 22.67
CA THR A 247 10.69 5.22 23.58
C THR A 247 10.63 6.16 24.79
N ALA A 248 11.45 5.90 25.80
CA ALA A 248 11.59 6.81 26.95
C ALA A 248 12.12 8.18 26.51
N ASP A 249 11.59 9.26 27.10
CA ASP A 249 11.89 10.66 26.75
C ASP A 249 11.56 11.04 25.29
N SER A 250 10.51 10.46 24.68
CA SER A 250 10.00 10.86 23.35
C SER A 250 9.23 12.19 23.41
N PHE A 251 9.67 13.23 22.70
CA PHE A 251 8.99 14.55 22.65
C PHE A 251 8.21 14.74 21.34
N TRP A 252 7.04 14.11 21.24
CA TRP A 252 6.18 14.09 20.05
C TRP A 252 5.98 15.46 19.37
N PHE A 253 5.70 16.52 20.11
CA PHE A 253 5.52 17.83 19.51
C PHE A 253 6.84 18.41 18.98
N ARG A 254 7.90 18.38 19.80
CA ARG A 254 9.19 19.00 19.45
C ARG A 254 9.90 18.32 18.30
N ASP A 255 9.95 16.99 18.33
CA ASP A 255 10.85 16.21 17.49
C ASP A 255 10.12 15.55 16.30
N TRP A 256 8.80 15.39 16.35
CA TRP A 256 8.00 14.79 15.27
C TRP A 256 7.02 15.77 14.62
N PHE A 257 6.00 16.24 15.35
CA PHE A 257 4.90 16.99 14.75
C PHE A 257 5.29 18.41 14.30
N LEU A 258 6.00 19.19 15.12
CA LEU A 258 6.39 20.56 14.75
C LEU A 258 7.33 20.58 13.53
N PRO A 259 8.41 19.76 13.44
CA PRO A 259 9.26 19.79 12.27
C PRO A 259 8.58 19.25 11.02
N ILE A 260 7.66 18.28 11.13
CA ILE A 260 6.83 17.88 9.98
C ILE A 260 5.94 19.05 9.52
N TYR A 261 5.25 19.71 10.45
CA TYR A 261 4.37 20.84 10.17
C TYR A 261 5.12 22.04 9.56
N GLU A 262 6.30 22.39 10.07
CA GLU A 262 7.11 23.51 9.57
C GLU A 262 7.74 23.26 8.20
N ASN A 263 8.09 22.01 7.86
CA ASN A 263 8.78 21.68 6.60
C ASN A 263 7.87 21.15 5.49
N TYR A 264 6.74 20.52 5.82
CA TYR A 264 5.85 19.84 4.86
C TYR A 264 4.41 20.38 4.92
N GLU A 265 4.21 21.59 4.41
CA GLU A 265 2.90 22.23 4.15
C GLU A 265 1.89 22.30 5.34
N GLY A 266 2.37 22.11 6.58
CA GLY A 266 1.57 22.28 7.80
C GLY A 266 0.34 21.38 7.86
N VAL A 267 -0.84 22.01 8.02
CA VAL A 267 -2.15 21.33 8.09
C VAL A 267 -2.43 20.43 6.88
N ILE A 268 -1.87 20.73 5.70
CA ILE A 268 -2.09 19.91 4.50
C ILE A 268 -1.54 18.49 4.72
N THR A 269 -0.34 18.34 5.29
CA THR A 269 0.22 17.01 5.62
C THR A 269 -0.57 16.32 6.74
N LEU A 270 -1.03 17.07 7.75
CA LEU A 270 -1.90 16.51 8.81
C LEU A 270 -3.22 15.97 8.22
N ASN A 271 -3.83 16.67 7.25
CA ASN A 271 -5.02 16.22 6.54
C ASN A 271 -4.73 15.04 5.61
N ASN A 272 -3.63 15.07 4.85
CA ASN A 272 -3.21 13.99 3.96
C ASN A 272 -3.03 12.67 4.73
N PHE A 273 -2.59 12.70 5.99
CA PHE A 273 -2.48 11.50 6.82
C PHE A 273 -3.85 10.85 7.07
N PHE A 274 -4.84 11.60 7.56
CA PHE A 274 -6.20 11.10 7.74
C PHE A 274 -6.84 10.66 6.41
N GLN A 275 -6.57 11.36 5.31
CA GLN A 275 -7.07 10.99 3.98
C GLN A 275 -6.45 9.68 3.48
N SER A 276 -5.13 9.53 3.62
CA SER A 276 -4.40 8.35 3.18
C SER A 276 -4.83 7.10 3.95
N LEU A 277 -5.04 7.22 5.27
CA LEU A 277 -5.67 6.17 6.09
C LEU A 277 -7.07 5.84 5.58
N SER A 278 -7.92 6.85 5.34
CA SER A 278 -9.31 6.63 4.95
C SER A 278 -9.47 6.01 3.56
N MET A 279 -8.48 6.15 2.68
CA MET A 279 -8.46 5.55 1.35
C MET A 279 -7.86 4.12 1.31
N ASN A 280 -6.83 3.84 2.10
CA ASN A 280 -6.01 2.63 1.95
C ASN A 280 -6.13 1.62 3.11
N PHE A 281 -6.36 2.10 4.33
CA PHE A 281 -6.27 1.27 5.53
C PHE A 281 -7.54 0.42 5.77
N SER A 282 -7.39 -0.71 6.46
CA SER A 282 -8.47 -1.69 6.66
C SER A 282 -9.64 -1.13 7.46
N LYS A 283 -10.87 -1.39 6.99
CA LYS A 283 -12.13 -0.97 7.63
C LYS A 283 -13.15 -2.09 7.74
N ASN A 284 -14.06 -2.00 8.69
CA ASN A 284 -15.29 -2.77 8.83
C ASN A 284 -16.49 -1.83 8.61
N GLY A 285 -17.02 -1.76 7.39
CA GLY A 285 -17.95 -0.68 7.03
C GLY A 285 -17.25 0.68 7.12
N SER A 286 -17.86 1.65 7.81
CA SER A 286 -17.28 2.97 8.08
C SER A 286 -16.30 3.03 9.24
N GLU A 287 -16.04 1.94 9.97
CA GLU A 287 -15.14 1.91 11.14
C GLU A 287 -13.75 1.38 10.75
N TYR A 288 -12.64 1.94 11.25
CA TYR A 288 -11.32 1.32 11.05
C TYR A 288 -11.23 -0.05 11.75
N ALA A 289 -10.62 -1.04 11.10
CA ALA A 289 -10.72 -2.44 11.52
C ALA A 289 -9.83 -2.82 12.73
N ARG A 290 -8.78 -2.04 12.98
CA ARG A 290 -7.82 -2.17 14.09
C ARG A 290 -6.97 -0.91 14.23
N ASP A 291 -6.14 -0.86 15.26
CA ASP A 291 -5.08 0.13 15.43
C ASP A 291 -3.92 -0.03 14.41
N LEU A 292 -3.14 1.04 14.23
CA LEU A 292 -1.87 1.02 13.48
C LEU A 292 -0.73 0.40 14.30
N THR A 293 0.20 -0.25 13.60
CA THR A 293 1.56 -0.49 14.12
C THR A 293 2.44 0.75 13.99
N PHE A 294 3.64 0.75 14.58
CA PHE A 294 4.55 1.90 14.47
C PHE A 294 5.14 2.02 13.06
N GLY A 295 5.48 0.89 12.42
CA GLY A 295 5.88 0.87 11.02
C GLY A 295 4.78 1.32 10.05
N GLU A 296 3.51 0.99 10.31
CA GLU A 296 2.38 1.52 9.53
C GLU A 296 2.17 3.02 9.74
N PHE A 297 2.29 3.50 10.99
CA PHE A 297 2.21 4.92 11.30
C PHE A 297 3.24 5.75 10.52
N VAL A 298 4.51 5.30 10.51
CA VAL A 298 5.57 5.93 9.71
C VAL A 298 5.27 5.83 8.21
N HIS A 299 4.81 4.67 7.71
CA HIS A 299 4.45 4.48 6.30
C HIS A 299 3.35 5.44 5.83
N PHE A 300 2.30 5.63 6.63
CA PHE A 300 1.21 6.55 6.29
C PHE A 300 1.60 8.03 6.40
N PHE A 301 2.47 8.40 7.35
CA PHE A 301 3.04 9.76 7.37
C PHE A 301 4.01 10.02 6.21
N SER A 302 4.84 9.04 5.80
CA SER A 302 5.65 9.14 4.58
C SER A 302 4.77 9.45 3.36
N GLY A 303 3.64 8.76 3.21
CA GLY A 303 2.67 9.05 2.14
C GLY A 303 1.90 10.37 2.28
N ALA A 304 1.80 10.93 3.48
CA ALA A 304 1.20 12.23 3.73
C ALA A 304 2.14 13.40 3.40
N VAL A 305 3.45 13.18 3.61
CA VAL A 305 4.57 14.07 3.30
C VAL A 305 4.97 13.99 1.82
N GLY A 306 4.95 12.80 1.22
CA GLY A 306 5.44 12.53 -0.13
C GLY A 306 6.89 12.04 -0.20
N GLU A 307 7.56 11.81 0.94
CA GLU A 307 8.96 11.38 1.06
C GLU A 307 9.09 10.24 2.08
N ASP A 308 10.16 9.44 2.03
CA ASP A 308 10.34 8.36 3.01
C ASP A 308 10.93 8.89 4.33
N ILE A 309 10.04 9.19 5.29
CA ILE A 309 10.43 9.79 6.58
C ILE A 309 10.88 8.76 7.64
N GLN A 310 11.21 7.51 7.26
CA GLN A 310 11.85 6.56 8.18
C GLN A 310 13.04 7.21 8.93
N PRO A 311 14.05 7.81 8.26
CA PRO A 311 15.21 8.38 8.96
C PRO A 311 14.86 9.49 9.96
N PHE A 312 13.79 10.24 9.69
CA PHE A 312 13.28 11.27 10.58
C PHE A 312 12.58 10.67 11.81
N ALA A 313 11.93 9.50 11.68
CA ALA A 313 11.45 8.74 12.84
C ALA A 313 12.61 8.21 13.70
N GLU A 314 13.73 7.80 13.10
CA GLU A 314 14.95 7.40 13.84
C GLU A 314 15.57 8.57 14.61
N GLU A 315 15.57 9.79 14.03
CA GLU A 315 16.04 11.00 14.72
C GLU A 315 15.08 11.44 15.85
N ALA A 316 13.76 11.39 15.61
CA ALA A 316 12.75 11.84 16.56
C ALA A 316 12.55 10.90 17.77
N PHE A 317 12.77 9.60 17.58
CA PHE A 317 12.41 8.57 18.57
C PHE A 317 13.56 7.62 18.97
N GLY A 318 14.72 7.70 18.31
CA GLY A 318 15.92 6.93 18.64
C GLY A 318 16.09 5.65 17.81
N GLU A 319 16.91 4.72 18.33
CA GLU A 319 17.40 3.55 17.61
C GLU A 319 16.27 2.71 16.98
N TRP A 320 16.24 2.70 15.64
CA TRP A 320 15.26 1.97 14.85
C TRP A 320 15.35 0.46 15.09
N THR A 321 14.24 -0.16 15.44
CA THR A 321 14.23 -1.56 15.90
C THR A 321 13.97 -2.54 14.75
N ASP A 322 14.46 -3.78 14.89
CA ASP A 322 14.11 -4.90 13.99
C ASP A 322 12.58 -5.10 13.88
N GLU A 323 11.84 -4.77 14.95
CA GLU A 323 10.38 -4.84 15.02
C GLU A 323 9.74 -3.78 14.12
N TRP A 324 10.09 -2.50 14.29
CA TRP A 324 9.59 -1.41 13.43
C TRP A 324 10.05 -1.56 11.97
N GLN A 325 11.26 -2.07 11.73
CA GLN A 325 11.72 -2.37 10.38
C GLN A 325 10.87 -3.48 9.72
N THR A 326 10.46 -4.49 10.49
CA THR A 326 9.56 -5.55 10.03
C THR A 326 8.16 -4.99 9.77
N GLU A 327 7.62 -4.18 10.69
CA GLU A 327 6.32 -3.52 10.54
C GLU A 327 6.26 -2.60 9.32
N LEU A 328 7.30 -1.79 9.07
CA LEU A 328 7.37 -0.86 7.95
C LEU A 328 7.54 -1.59 6.60
N LEU A 329 8.31 -2.68 6.56
CA LEU A 329 8.38 -3.54 5.38
C LEU A 329 7.03 -4.25 5.12
N GLN A 330 6.31 -4.67 6.17
CA GLN A 330 4.97 -5.22 6.03
C GLN A 330 3.97 -4.16 5.56
N ALA A 331 4.02 -2.93 6.10
CA ALA A 331 3.18 -1.82 5.67
C ALA A 331 3.38 -1.48 4.18
N ARG A 332 4.64 -1.34 3.73
CA ARG A 332 5.01 -1.18 2.31
C ARG A 332 4.58 -2.36 1.43
N THR A 333 4.45 -3.55 2.02
CA THR A 333 3.95 -4.77 1.34
C THR A 333 2.43 -4.78 1.25
N ASP A 334 1.70 -4.31 2.25
CA ASP A 334 0.23 -4.32 2.27
C ASP A 334 -0.41 -3.10 1.63
N PHE A 335 0.27 -1.95 1.62
CA PHE A 335 -0.25 -0.68 1.08
C PHE A 335 0.67 -0.09 -0.02
N PRO A 336 1.02 -0.85 -1.08
CA PRO A 336 2.02 -0.45 -2.08
C PRO A 336 1.67 0.80 -2.93
N ASN A 337 0.46 1.35 -2.76
CA ASN A 337 -0.02 2.55 -3.45
C ASN A 337 0.12 3.85 -2.62
N VAL A 338 0.62 3.77 -1.38
CA VAL A 338 0.79 4.97 -0.53
C VAL A 338 1.85 5.89 -1.14
N ASN A 339 1.50 7.17 -1.34
CA ASN A 339 2.15 8.05 -2.31
C ASN A 339 3.48 8.66 -1.83
N TYR A 340 4.55 7.86 -1.81
CA TYR A 340 5.93 8.35 -1.65
C TYR A 340 6.97 7.40 -2.28
N PRO A 341 8.23 7.82 -2.48
CA PRO A 341 9.28 6.94 -3.02
C PRO A 341 9.74 5.89 -2.00
N PHE A 342 9.45 4.62 -2.30
CA PHE A 342 10.12 3.45 -1.69
C PHE A 342 10.25 2.34 -2.73
N GLU A 343 11.17 1.40 -2.53
CA GLU A 343 11.25 0.18 -3.35
C GLU A 343 10.08 -0.75 -3.02
N PRO A 344 9.14 -1.01 -3.94
CA PRO A 344 7.93 -1.74 -3.63
C PRO A 344 8.21 -3.24 -3.53
N THR A 345 7.91 -3.82 -2.37
CA THR A 345 8.00 -5.27 -2.09
C THR A 345 6.77 -6.04 -2.59
N SER A 346 5.73 -5.34 -3.05
CA SER A 346 4.52 -5.91 -3.64
C SER A 346 3.91 -4.99 -4.70
N LYS A 347 2.94 -5.52 -5.45
CA LYS A 347 2.10 -4.78 -6.37
C LYS A 347 0.69 -5.35 -6.36
N LEU A 348 -0.29 -4.47 -6.60
CA LEU A 348 -1.64 -4.90 -6.92
C LEU A 348 -1.74 -5.22 -8.42
N VAL A 349 -2.24 -6.41 -8.72
CA VAL A 349 -2.43 -6.90 -10.09
C VAL A 349 -3.92 -7.10 -10.34
N ASP A 350 -4.50 -6.35 -11.28
CA ASP A 350 -5.89 -6.55 -11.70
C ASP A 350 -6.04 -7.92 -12.40
N LEU A 351 -6.79 -8.81 -11.76
CA LEU A 351 -7.12 -10.13 -12.28
C LEU A 351 -8.32 -10.10 -13.23
N THR A 352 -9.13 -9.04 -13.20
CA THR A 352 -10.48 -8.96 -13.80
C THR A 352 -10.47 -9.28 -15.30
N LEU A 353 -9.43 -8.84 -16.03
CA LEU A 353 -9.29 -9.10 -17.47
C LEU A 353 -9.04 -10.58 -17.82
N ASN A 354 -8.70 -11.42 -16.83
CA ASN A 354 -8.50 -12.86 -16.96
C ASN A 354 -9.70 -13.69 -16.44
N ALA A 355 -10.78 -13.04 -15.99
CA ALA A 355 -12.00 -13.68 -15.51
C ALA A 355 -13.09 -13.82 -16.58
N THR A 356 -14.01 -14.75 -16.35
CA THR A 356 -15.33 -14.77 -17.01
C THR A 356 -16.38 -14.25 -16.03
N LEU A 357 -17.11 -13.18 -16.42
CA LEU A 357 -18.18 -12.61 -15.60
C LEU A 357 -19.51 -13.36 -15.82
N HIS A 358 -20.15 -13.75 -14.72
CA HIS A 358 -21.52 -14.27 -14.66
C HIS A 358 -22.37 -13.39 -13.73
N VAL A 359 -23.69 -13.30 -13.98
CA VAL A 359 -24.63 -12.57 -13.10
C VAL A 359 -25.93 -13.36 -12.90
N SER A 360 -26.50 -13.27 -11.71
CA SER A 360 -27.79 -13.91 -11.37
C SER A 360 -29.01 -13.33 -12.10
N LYS A 361 -28.94 -12.04 -12.46
CA LYS A 361 -29.89 -11.30 -13.30
C LYS A 361 -29.11 -10.29 -14.14
N ASP A 362 -29.28 -10.31 -15.44
CA ASP A 362 -28.69 -9.31 -16.35
C ASP A 362 -29.71 -8.19 -16.65
N ASN A 363 -29.25 -7.14 -17.33
CA ASN A 363 -30.10 -6.14 -17.95
C ASN A 363 -31.09 -6.78 -18.93
N ASN A 364 -32.25 -6.14 -19.13
CA ASN A 364 -33.28 -6.65 -20.05
C ASN A 364 -32.81 -6.75 -21.53
N GLY A 365 -31.73 -6.05 -21.91
CA GLY A 365 -31.05 -6.19 -23.21
C GLY A 365 -29.96 -7.27 -23.26
N GLY A 366 -29.60 -7.88 -22.13
CA GLY A 366 -28.49 -8.84 -21.98
C GLY A 366 -27.10 -8.20 -21.87
N ALA A 367 -26.10 -9.05 -21.66
CA ALA A 367 -24.73 -8.69 -21.29
C ALA A 367 -24.04 -7.63 -22.17
N GLN A 368 -24.33 -7.61 -23.49
CA GLN A 368 -23.76 -6.66 -24.45
C GLN A 368 -24.61 -5.40 -24.66
N ALA A 369 -25.66 -5.17 -23.86
CA ALA A 369 -26.45 -3.95 -23.91
C ALA A 369 -25.64 -2.73 -23.45
N GLY A 370 -26.13 -1.53 -23.76
CA GLY A 370 -25.50 -0.28 -23.28
C GLY A 370 -25.41 -0.17 -21.76
N GLU A 371 -26.26 -0.91 -21.04
CA GLU A 371 -26.24 -1.05 -19.57
C GLU A 371 -26.18 -2.54 -19.12
N GLY A 372 -25.60 -3.41 -19.95
CA GLY A 372 -25.49 -4.86 -19.72
C GLY A 372 -24.36 -5.26 -18.76
N SER A 373 -24.39 -6.50 -18.27
CA SER A 373 -23.45 -7.00 -17.26
C SER A 373 -21.97 -6.79 -17.57
N LEU A 374 -21.55 -6.84 -18.84
CA LEU A 374 -20.14 -6.62 -19.21
C LEU A 374 -19.62 -5.22 -18.89
N LYS A 375 -20.49 -4.24 -18.64
CA LYS A 375 -20.08 -2.89 -18.23
C LYS A 375 -19.34 -2.87 -16.90
N VAL A 376 -19.63 -3.82 -16.00
CA VAL A 376 -18.95 -4.00 -14.71
C VAL A 376 -17.44 -4.26 -14.85
N ILE A 377 -16.95 -4.60 -16.04
CA ILE A 377 -15.55 -4.96 -16.29
C ILE A 377 -14.94 -4.34 -17.56
N ASP A 378 -15.60 -3.37 -18.22
CA ASP A 378 -15.14 -2.87 -19.55
C ASP A 378 -14.08 -1.74 -19.52
N ASN A 379 -13.63 -1.39 -18.32
CA ASN A 379 -12.59 -0.42 -17.97
C ASN A 379 -12.96 1.03 -18.36
N ASP A 380 -14.22 1.38 -18.16
CA ASP A 380 -14.77 2.73 -18.38
C ASP A 380 -15.72 3.09 -17.22
N ILE A 381 -15.23 3.89 -16.26
CA ILE A 381 -16.02 4.34 -15.10
C ILE A 381 -17.30 5.14 -15.46
N ASN A 382 -17.42 5.61 -16.71
CA ASN A 382 -18.58 6.35 -17.23
C ASN A 382 -19.64 5.41 -17.84
N SER A 383 -19.26 4.18 -18.15
CA SER A 383 -20.11 3.04 -18.47
C SER A 383 -20.71 2.48 -17.18
N LYS A 384 -21.88 1.83 -17.25
CA LYS A 384 -22.52 1.19 -16.08
C LYS A 384 -23.35 -0.01 -16.46
N PHE A 385 -23.44 -0.95 -15.55
CA PHE A 385 -24.48 -1.98 -15.52
C PHE A 385 -25.71 -1.45 -14.78
N LEU A 386 -26.91 -1.81 -15.26
CA LEU A 386 -28.18 -1.45 -14.61
C LEU A 386 -29.15 -2.63 -14.64
N ILE A 387 -29.71 -3.00 -13.49
CA ILE A 387 -30.84 -3.94 -13.38
C ILE A 387 -32.09 -3.29 -12.77
N SER A 388 -33.24 -3.77 -13.21
CA SER A 388 -34.56 -3.42 -12.65
C SER A 388 -35.02 -4.46 -11.63
N ASP A 389 -36.06 -4.14 -10.86
CA ASP A 389 -36.68 -5.01 -9.86
C ASP A 389 -35.68 -5.51 -8.78
N PHE A 390 -34.69 -4.69 -8.45
CA PHE A 390 -33.79 -4.97 -7.33
C PHE A 390 -34.57 -4.95 -6.01
N SER A 391 -34.24 -5.89 -5.14
CA SER A 391 -34.75 -6.05 -3.77
C SER A 391 -33.87 -7.09 -3.05
N SER A 392 -33.85 -7.07 -1.73
CA SER A 392 -33.09 -8.08 -0.95
C SER A 392 -33.56 -9.52 -1.22
N ASP A 393 -34.87 -9.72 -1.44
CA ASP A 393 -35.46 -11.00 -1.87
C ASP A 393 -34.94 -11.50 -3.25
N LEU A 394 -34.30 -10.65 -4.06
CA LEU A 394 -33.71 -11.07 -5.35
C LEU A 394 -32.48 -11.97 -5.15
N ASN A 395 -31.81 -11.91 -3.98
CA ASN A 395 -30.56 -12.62 -3.69
C ASN A 395 -29.50 -12.36 -4.80
N PHE A 396 -29.34 -11.08 -5.18
CA PHE A 396 -28.56 -10.70 -6.35
C PHE A 396 -27.06 -10.93 -6.16
N TRP A 397 -26.42 -11.45 -7.20
CA TRP A 397 -24.96 -11.56 -7.29
C TRP A 397 -24.40 -11.37 -8.69
N MET A 398 -23.13 -10.97 -8.70
CA MET A 398 -22.18 -11.00 -9.82
C MET A 398 -21.00 -11.88 -9.43
N GLU A 399 -20.39 -12.58 -10.38
CA GLU A 399 -19.37 -13.58 -10.13
C GLU A 399 -18.29 -13.56 -11.21
N GLN A 400 -17.02 -13.59 -10.79
CA GLN A 400 -15.87 -13.74 -11.65
C GLN A 400 -15.29 -15.15 -11.50
N GLU A 401 -15.29 -15.91 -12.59
CA GLU A 401 -14.70 -17.24 -12.70
C GLU A 401 -13.31 -17.15 -13.35
N PHE A 402 -12.27 -17.61 -12.65
CA PHE A 402 -10.91 -17.73 -13.16
C PHE A 402 -10.65 -19.10 -13.78
N VAL A 403 -9.67 -19.17 -14.71
CA VAL A 403 -9.24 -20.43 -15.34
C VAL A 403 -8.44 -21.31 -14.37
N GLN A 404 -7.69 -20.69 -13.46
CA GLN A 404 -6.96 -21.32 -12.35
C GLN A 404 -7.27 -20.56 -11.06
N GLU A 405 -7.15 -21.22 -9.91
CA GLU A 405 -7.41 -20.60 -8.60
C GLU A 405 -6.49 -19.38 -8.39
N GLN A 406 -7.04 -18.24 -7.95
CA GLN A 406 -6.32 -16.98 -7.72
C GLN A 406 -6.49 -16.51 -6.27
N VAL A 407 -5.50 -15.82 -5.71
CA VAL A 407 -5.64 -15.08 -4.44
C VAL A 407 -6.05 -13.64 -4.76
N VAL A 408 -7.21 -13.22 -4.26
CA VAL A 408 -7.66 -11.81 -4.24
C VAL A 408 -7.42 -11.24 -2.85
N ASN A 409 -6.90 -10.01 -2.80
CA ASN A 409 -6.54 -9.30 -1.57
C ASN A 409 -7.14 -7.90 -1.48
N ARG A 410 -7.50 -7.29 -2.62
CA ARG A 410 -8.30 -6.06 -2.68
C ARG A 410 -9.39 -6.23 -3.73
N TYR A 411 -10.47 -5.48 -3.62
CA TYR A 411 -11.39 -5.28 -4.73
C TYR A 411 -11.82 -3.82 -4.78
N THR A 412 -12.18 -3.32 -5.96
CA THR A 412 -12.74 -1.98 -6.12
C THR A 412 -14.18 -2.05 -6.58
N LEU A 413 -14.98 -1.06 -6.19
CA LEU A 413 -16.30 -0.81 -6.76
C LEU A 413 -16.39 0.65 -7.19
N THR A 414 -17.01 0.91 -8.34
CA THR A 414 -17.24 2.27 -8.84
C THR A 414 -18.72 2.60 -8.89
N SER A 415 -19.11 3.72 -8.28
CA SER A 415 -20.50 4.21 -8.29
C SER A 415 -20.97 4.54 -9.70
N GLY A 416 -22.27 4.40 -9.98
CA GLY A 416 -22.82 4.73 -11.30
C GLY A 416 -22.74 6.21 -11.68
N ASN A 417 -23.14 6.55 -12.90
CA ASN A 417 -23.22 7.95 -13.36
C ASN A 417 -24.57 8.67 -13.07
N ASP A 418 -25.56 7.99 -12.48
CA ASP A 418 -26.98 8.42 -12.52
C ASP A 418 -27.52 9.01 -11.20
N ALA A 419 -27.64 8.20 -10.15
CA ALA A 419 -28.34 8.56 -8.91
C ALA A 419 -27.95 7.66 -7.71
N PRO A 420 -27.78 8.22 -6.49
CA PRO A 420 -27.24 7.50 -5.33
C PRO A 420 -28.19 6.48 -4.69
N ASP A 421 -29.51 6.58 -4.94
CA ASP A 421 -30.51 5.63 -4.42
C ASP A 421 -30.29 4.18 -4.90
N ARG A 422 -29.48 4.01 -5.96
CA ARG A 422 -29.30 2.76 -6.72
C ARG A 422 -27.93 2.10 -6.57
N ASP A 423 -26.97 2.75 -5.93
CA ASP A 423 -25.64 2.16 -5.75
C ASP A 423 -25.66 1.10 -4.64
N PRO A 424 -24.69 0.15 -4.60
CA PRO A 424 -24.54 -0.78 -3.49
C PRO A 424 -24.39 -0.06 -2.15
N LYS A 425 -25.13 -0.51 -1.14
CA LYS A 425 -25.02 -0.06 0.27
C LYS A 425 -24.43 -1.15 1.16
N SER A 426 -24.84 -2.39 0.93
CA SER A 426 -24.45 -3.54 1.74
C SER A 426 -24.22 -4.75 0.84
N TRP A 427 -23.15 -5.50 1.08
CA TRP A 427 -22.80 -6.69 0.30
C TRP A 427 -21.81 -7.61 1.03
N GLU A 428 -21.63 -8.81 0.50
CA GLU A 428 -20.56 -9.74 0.90
C GLU A 428 -19.68 -10.07 -0.31
N LEU A 429 -18.36 -10.08 -0.14
CA LEU A 429 -17.46 -10.77 -1.06
C LEU A 429 -17.32 -12.22 -0.59
N ARG A 430 -17.67 -13.17 -1.46
CA ARG A 430 -17.58 -14.61 -1.18
C ARG A 430 -16.67 -15.29 -2.20
N ALA A 431 -16.03 -16.39 -1.80
CA ALA A 431 -15.17 -17.17 -2.70
C ALA A 431 -15.46 -18.68 -2.62
N SER A 432 -15.11 -19.42 -3.68
CA SER A 432 -15.36 -20.86 -3.82
C SER A 432 -14.39 -21.54 -4.81
N ASN A 433 -14.22 -22.85 -4.66
CA ASN A 433 -13.52 -23.71 -5.63
C ASN A 433 -14.44 -24.72 -6.34
N ASP A 434 -15.71 -24.85 -5.92
CA ASP A 434 -16.70 -25.74 -6.56
C ASP A 434 -17.95 -25.03 -7.11
N GLY A 435 -18.19 -23.78 -6.71
CA GLY A 435 -19.37 -22.98 -7.08
C GLY A 435 -20.61 -23.27 -6.24
N GLU A 436 -20.59 -24.28 -5.36
CA GLU A 436 -21.69 -24.70 -4.50
C GLU A 436 -21.46 -24.27 -3.03
N ASN A 437 -20.25 -24.44 -2.52
CA ASN A 437 -19.84 -24.10 -1.16
C ASN A 437 -19.06 -22.79 -1.17
N TRP A 438 -19.50 -21.80 -0.38
CA TRP A 438 -18.98 -20.43 -0.41
C TRP A 438 -18.46 -19.99 0.96
N GLU A 439 -17.22 -19.54 0.99
CA GLU A 439 -16.59 -18.88 2.14
C GLU A 439 -16.82 -17.36 2.02
N VAL A 440 -17.13 -16.67 3.11
CA VAL A 440 -17.26 -15.20 3.12
C VAL A 440 -15.87 -14.63 3.45
N LEU A 441 -15.33 -13.79 2.56
CA LEU A 441 -14.02 -13.16 2.74
C LEU A 441 -14.13 -11.72 3.26
N ASP A 442 -15.20 -11.01 2.90
CA ASP A 442 -15.45 -9.64 3.34
C ASP A 442 -16.96 -9.37 3.46
N THR A 443 -17.35 -8.46 4.35
CA THR A 443 -18.75 -8.06 4.59
C THR A 443 -18.82 -6.56 4.81
N ARG A 444 -19.64 -5.89 3.98
CA ARG A 444 -19.78 -4.45 3.93
C ARG A 444 -21.22 -4.05 4.20
N THR A 445 -21.42 -3.00 4.99
CA THR A 445 -22.76 -2.52 5.39
C THR A 445 -22.75 -1.01 5.57
N GLY A 446 -23.70 -0.32 4.96
CA GLY A 446 -23.85 1.13 5.08
C GLY A 446 -22.87 1.96 4.22
N GLU A 447 -22.13 1.31 3.32
CA GLU A 447 -21.12 1.94 2.47
C GLU A 447 -21.75 2.94 1.50
N SER A 448 -21.22 4.16 1.48
CA SER A 448 -21.67 5.25 0.62
C SER A 448 -20.70 5.50 -0.55
N PHE A 449 -21.19 6.27 -1.53
CA PHE A 449 -20.37 6.87 -2.58
C PHE A 449 -20.79 8.35 -2.71
N PRO A 450 -20.13 9.29 -2.00
CA PRO A 450 -20.45 10.71 -2.08
C PRO A 450 -20.42 11.27 -3.50
N ASP A 451 -19.52 10.77 -4.35
CA ASP A 451 -19.34 11.21 -5.74
C ASP A 451 -19.85 10.21 -6.79
N ARG A 452 -20.08 10.71 -8.01
CA ARG A 452 -20.47 9.88 -9.17
C ARG A 452 -19.23 9.40 -9.92
N ASN A 453 -19.29 8.18 -10.46
CA ASN A 453 -18.14 7.48 -11.04
C ASN A 453 -16.97 7.33 -10.05
N GLN A 454 -17.25 7.35 -8.75
CA GLN A 454 -16.27 7.28 -7.68
C GLN A 454 -15.86 5.83 -7.45
N THR A 455 -14.60 5.51 -7.71
CA THR A 455 -14.01 4.21 -7.35
C THR A 455 -13.61 4.23 -5.88
N ARG A 456 -14.04 3.22 -5.13
CA ARG A 456 -13.56 2.92 -3.77
C ARG A 456 -12.87 1.56 -3.77
N GLU A 457 -11.75 1.44 -3.08
CA GLU A 457 -11.05 0.18 -2.83
C GLU A 457 -11.43 -0.40 -1.47
N PHE A 458 -11.40 -1.72 -1.35
CA PHE A 458 -11.76 -2.48 -0.16
C PHE A 458 -10.74 -3.59 0.11
N THR A 459 -10.22 -3.61 1.33
CA THR A 459 -9.18 -4.56 1.77
C THR A 459 -9.75 -5.88 2.27
N VAL A 460 -9.13 -6.99 1.86
CA VAL A 460 -9.52 -8.36 2.20
C VAL A 460 -8.30 -9.15 2.68
N GLU A 461 -8.35 -9.64 3.92
CA GLU A 461 -7.35 -10.57 4.44
C GLU A 461 -7.62 -11.98 3.90
N ASN A 462 -6.81 -12.43 2.94
CA ASN A 462 -6.97 -13.73 2.30
C ASN A 462 -5.63 -14.30 1.81
N ASP A 463 -5.29 -15.49 2.29
CA ASP A 463 -4.09 -16.28 1.92
C ASP A 463 -4.42 -17.46 0.97
N LYS A 464 -5.71 -17.69 0.69
CA LYS A 464 -6.20 -18.85 -0.08
C LYS A 464 -6.49 -18.47 -1.54
N ALA A 465 -6.15 -19.40 -2.42
CA ALA A 465 -6.54 -19.32 -3.82
C ALA A 465 -7.94 -19.89 -4.04
N TYR A 466 -8.77 -19.17 -4.81
CA TYR A 466 -10.11 -19.59 -5.20
C TYR A 466 -10.36 -19.42 -6.70
N LYS A 467 -11.18 -20.30 -7.29
CA LYS A 467 -11.55 -20.25 -8.70
C LYS A 467 -12.69 -19.25 -8.96
N TYR A 468 -13.65 -19.14 -8.05
CA TYR A 468 -14.80 -18.27 -8.19
C TYR A 468 -14.83 -17.23 -7.08
N TYR A 469 -15.03 -15.96 -7.45
CA TYR A 469 -15.29 -14.86 -6.51
C TYR A 469 -16.63 -14.22 -6.85
N ARG A 470 -17.47 -13.99 -5.85
CA ARG A 470 -18.86 -13.54 -6.00
C ARG A 470 -19.13 -12.34 -5.11
N LEU A 471 -19.54 -11.23 -5.72
CA LEU A 471 -20.09 -10.07 -5.03
C LEU A 471 -21.60 -10.27 -4.85
N TYR A 472 -22.03 -10.42 -3.60
CA TYR A 472 -23.41 -10.70 -3.21
C TYR A 472 -24.04 -9.43 -2.62
N ILE A 473 -24.80 -8.68 -3.42
CA ILE A 473 -25.38 -7.39 -3.00
C ILE A 473 -26.65 -7.64 -2.19
N THR A 474 -26.64 -7.24 -0.92
CA THR A 474 -27.75 -7.42 0.01
C THR A 474 -28.68 -6.21 0.06
N GLU A 475 -28.14 -5.00 -0.05
CA GLU A 475 -28.91 -3.75 -0.03
C GLU A 475 -28.34 -2.66 -0.96
N ASN A 476 -29.23 -1.76 -1.37
CA ASN A 476 -28.94 -0.44 -1.93
C ASN A 476 -29.64 0.62 -1.05
N TYR A 477 -29.62 1.89 -1.47
CA TYR A 477 -30.31 3.00 -0.78
C TYR A 477 -31.83 3.08 -1.07
N GLY A 478 -32.49 1.94 -1.27
CA GLY A 478 -33.95 1.81 -1.30
C GLY A 478 -34.60 1.92 -2.68
N SER A 479 -33.83 2.10 -3.75
CA SER A 479 -34.37 2.09 -5.12
C SER A 479 -34.75 0.68 -5.58
N ASN A 480 -35.69 0.58 -6.53
CA ASN A 480 -35.98 -0.70 -7.20
C ASN A 480 -35.04 -0.99 -8.38
N LEU A 481 -33.98 -0.19 -8.53
CA LEU A 481 -32.90 -0.35 -9.50
C LEU A 481 -31.57 -0.53 -8.75
N LEU A 482 -30.67 -1.34 -9.30
CA LEU A 482 -29.27 -1.44 -8.85
C LEU A 482 -28.36 -1.07 -10.03
N GLN A 483 -27.36 -0.23 -9.78
CA GLN A 483 -26.36 0.16 -10.76
C GLN A 483 -24.94 0.02 -10.18
N ILE A 484 -23.97 -0.34 -11.02
CA ILE A 484 -22.53 -0.38 -10.71
C ILE A 484 -21.79 0.02 -12.00
N SER A 485 -20.79 0.90 -11.91
CA SER A 485 -19.93 1.20 -13.06
C SER A 485 -18.91 0.08 -13.27
N GLU A 486 -18.06 -0.19 -12.29
CA GLU A 486 -16.97 -1.18 -12.35
C GLU A 486 -16.91 -2.03 -11.07
N TRP A 487 -16.38 -3.25 -11.19
CA TRP A 487 -15.94 -4.10 -10.08
C TRP A 487 -14.64 -4.83 -10.44
N ARG A 488 -13.54 -4.48 -9.76
CA ARG A 488 -12.22 -5.09 -10.00
C ARG A 488 -11.82 -6.03 -8.88
N LEU A 489 -11.14 -7.11 -9.23
CA LEU A 489 -10.53 -8.06 -8.28
C LEU A 489 -9.00 -7.97 -8.41
N LEU A 490 -8.33 -7.55 -7.35
CA LEU A 490 -6.88 -7.33 -7.34
C LEU A 490 -6.17 -8.36 -6.46
N SER A 491 -5.10 -8.94 -7.00
CA SER A 491 -4.17 -9.80 -6.27
C SER A 491 -3.03 -8.95 -5.71
N LEU A 492 -2.72 -9.08 -4.42
CA LEU A 492 -1.52 -8.47 -3.84
C LEU A 492 -0.36 -9.46 -4.05
N GLN A 493 0.39 -9.24 -5.12
CA GLN A 493 1.50 -10.10 -5.50
C GLN A 493 2.80 -9.50 -4.98
N LEU A 494 3.57 -10.27 -4.22
CA LEU A 494 4.93 -9.88 -3.85
C LEU A 494 5.74 -9.60 -5.13
N ILE A 495 6.45 -8.48 -5.16
CA ILE A 495 7.49 -8.22 -6.15
C ILE A 495 8.67 -9.06 -5.69
N ASP A 496 8.96 -10.10 -6.45
CA ASP A 496 9.74 -11.23 -5.96
C ASP A 496 11.25 -10.95 -5.91
N SER A 497 11.66 -10.22 -4.87
CA SER A 497 13.04 -9.91 -4.50
C SER A 497 13.63 -10.94 -3.52
N SER A 498 12.93 -12.07 -3.26
CA SER A 498 13.34 -13.03 -2.22
C SER A 498 13.31 -14.51 -2.65
N GLN A 499 12.51 -14.90 -3.64
CA GLN A 499 12.75 -16.13 -4.40
C GLN A 499 13.49 -15.80 -5.70
N PRO A 500 14.32 -16.74 -6.20
CA PRO A 500 15.00 -16.55 -7.48
C PRO A 500 14.04 -16.84 -8.65
N ALA A 501 13.86 -15.86 -9.53
CA ALA A 501 12.98 -15.94 -10.71
C ALA A 501 13.56 -16.87 -11.80
N ASP A 502 12.70 -17.49 -12.63
CA ASP A 502 13.13 -18.40 -13.70
C ASP A 502 13.69 -17.64 -14.92
N VAL A 503 15.02 -17.48 -14.94
CA VAL A 503 15.77 -16.76 -15.99
C VAL A 503 15.95 -17.58 -17.28
N THR A 504 15.49 -18.83 -17.31
CA THR A 504 15.56 -19.74 -18.47
C THR A 504 14.78 -19.23 -19.69
N THR A 505 13.70 -18.47 -19.46
CA THR A 505 12.59 -18.28 -20.42
C THR A 505 12.96 -17.56 -21.72
N ASN A 506 14.09 -16.84 -21.78
CA ASN A 506 14.64 -16.25 -23.01
C ASN A 506 16.09 -16.67 -23.30
N ALA A 507 16.61 -17.69 -22.63
CA ALA A 507 18.02 -18.06 -22.72
C ALA A 507 18.37 -18.76 -24.04
N THR A 508 19.51 -18.41 -24.64
CA THR A 508 20.06 -19.13 -25.80
C THR A 508 20.77 -20.39 -25.30
N LEU A 509 20.15 -21.54 -25.54
CA LEU A 509 20.68 -22.85 -25.20
C LEU A 509 21.70 -23.36 -26.22
N THR A 510 22.76 -23.99 -25.72
CA THR A 510 23.72 -24.77 -26.50
C THR A 510 24.09 -26.06 -25.76
N VAL A 511 24.41 -27.12 -26.51
CA VAL A 511 24.88 -28.42 -25.97
C VAL A 511 26.16 -28.84 -26.68
N SER A 512 27.07 -29.51 -25.98
CA SER A 512 28.33 -29.98 -26.60
C SER A 512 28.14 -31.17 -27.55
N ARG A 513 27.03 -31.90 -27.38
CA ARG A 513 26.59 -33.01 -28.24
C ARG A 513 25.07 -32.91 -28.41
N GLU A 514 24.60 -32.87 -29.65
CA GLU A 514 23.18 -32.73 -30.01
C GLU A 514 22.55 -34.10 -30.35
N ASN A 515 21.22 -34.18 -30.36
CA ASN A 515 20.49 -35.31 -30.92
C ASN A 515 20.78 -35.47 -32.43
N ASN A 516 20.79 -36.72 -32.93
CA ASN A 516 21.10 -37.02 -34.33
C ASN A 516 20.12 -36.37 -35.35
N ASP A 517 18.87 -36.09 -34.95
CA ASP A 517 17.85 -35.44 -35.78
C ASP A 517 17.79 -33.91 -35.58
N GLY A 518 18.62 -33.34 -34.67
CA GLY A 518 18.76 -31.90 -34.43
C GLY A 518 17.96 -31.33 -33.25
N ALA A 519 18.21 -30.05 -32.92
CA ALA A 519 17.68 -29.38 -31.72
C ALA A 519 16.14 -29.35 -31.62
N ASP A 520 15.44 -29.21 -32.75
CA ASP A 520 13.97 -29.16 -32.84
C ASP A 520 13.31 -30.56 -32.90
N ALA A 521 14.10 -31.63 -32.83
CA ALA A 521 13.59 -33.00 -32.89
C ALA A 521 12.79 -33.38 -31.64
N GLY A 522 12.05 -34.49 -31.71
CA GLY A 522 11.25 -35.01 -30.60
C GLY A 522 12.07 -35.40 -29.35
N GLU A 523 13.39 -35.57 -29.49
CA GLU A 523 14.35 -35.71 -28.38
C GLU A 523 15.56 -34.75 -28.52
N GLY A 524 15.40 -33.62 -29.22
CA GLY A 524 16.44 -32.61 -29.47
C GLY A 524 16.68 -31.65 -28.30
N SER A 525 17.78 -30.89 -28.32
CA SER A 525 18.18 -30.04 -27.18
C SER A 525 17.16 -28.98 -26.76
N SER A 526 16.23 -28.57 -27.62
CA SER A 526 15.10 -27.72 -27.21
C SER A 526 14.32 -28.29 -26.01
N LYS A 527 14.33 -29.62 -25.85
CA LYS A 527 13.70 -30.39 -24.75
C LYS A 527 14.53 -30.40 -23.45
N LEU A 528 15.24 -29.29 -23.22
CA LEU A 528 15.90 -28.95 -21.96
C LEU A 528 15.36 -27.64 -21.36
N ILE A 529 14.60 -26.84 -22.12
CA ILE A 529 14.07 -25.54 -21.65
C ILE A 529 12.62 -25.25 -22.13
N ASP A 530 11.91 -26.21 -22.71
CA ASP A 530 10.59 -25.98 -23.33
C ASP A 530 9.41 -25.97 -22.36
N ASN A 531 9.69 -26.14 -21.06
CA ASN A 531 8.74 -26.15 -19.96
C ASN A 531 7.72 -27.32 -20.01
N ASP A 532 7.98 -28.37 -20.78
CA ASP A 532 7.19 -29.62 -20.77
C ASP A 532 8.01 -30.81 -20.25
N ILE A 533 7.87 -31.07 -18.95
CA ILE A 533 8.49 -32.20 -18.22
C ILE A 533 8.13 -33.61 -18.76
N TYR A 534 7.20 -33.73 -19.71
CA TYR A 534 6.88 -35.00 -20.38
C TYR A 534 7.67 -35.23 -21.66
N THR A 535 8.26 -34.17 -22.24
CA THR A 535 9.30 -34.28 -23.27
C THR A 535 10.65 -34.67 -22.63
N LYS A 536 11.68 -34.90 -23.44
CA LYS A 536 13.06 -35.03 -22.97
C LYS A 536 14.07 -34.86 -24.10
N PHE A 537 15.24 -34.35 -23.77
CA PHE A 537 16.43 -34.46 -24.59
C PHE A 537 17.04 -35.87 -24.50
N LEU A 538 17.65 -36.35 -25.60
CA LEU A 538 18.45 -37.58 -25.63
C LEU A 538 19.64 -37.43 -26.60
N ALA A 539 20.86 -37.65 -26.13
CA ALA A 539 22.07 -37.62 -26.98
C ALA A 539 23.13 -38.64 -26.54
N GLU A 540 24.16 -38.85 -27.38
CA GLU A 540 25.33 -39.66 -27.02
C GLU A 540 26.10 -39.03 -25.85
N TYR A 541 26.46 -39.85 -24.86
CA TYR A 541 27.14 -39.40 -23.65
C TYR A 541 28.64 -39.70 -23.67
N ASP A 542 29.42 -38.74 -23.17
CA ASP A 542 30.86 -38.82 -22.92
C ASP A 542 31.19 -37.85 -21.77
N THR A 543 32.36 -37.98 -21.17
CA THR A 543 32.78 -37.20 -19.99
C THR A 543 33.04 -35.70 -20.25
N ASP A 544 32.91 -35.25 -21.51
CA ASP A 544 32.95 -33.85 -21.93
C ASP A 544 31.55 -33.27 -22.25
N PHE A 545 30.48 -33.99 -21.88
CA PHE A 545 29.12 -33.52 -22.09
C PHE A 545 28.83 -32.27 -21.24
N PHE A 546 28.42 -31.18 -21.89
CA PHE A 546 27.87 -30.02 -21.21
C PHE A 546 26.66 -29.45 -21.96
N MET A 547 25.84 -28.73 -21.20
CA MET A 547 24.75 -27.89 -21.66
C MET A 547 24.93 -26.50 -21.07
N GLN A 548 24.66 -25.47 -21.86
CA GLN A 548 24.97 -24.09 -21.52
C GLN A 548 23.83 -23.16 -21.96
N GLN A 549 23.39 -22.29 -21.05
CA GLN A 549 22.49 -21.20 -21.32
C GLN A 549 23.27 -19.88 -21.32
N GLN A 550 23.09 -19.07 -22.37
CA GLN A 550 23.38 -17.64 -22.33
C GLN A 550 22.05 -16.93 -22.01
N LEU A 551 21.99 -16.24 -20.88
CA LEU A 551 20.80 -15.49 -20.46
C LEU A 551 20.61 -14.25 -21.34
N SER A 552 19.38 -13.73 -21.41
CA SER A 552 19.11 -12.47 -22.13
C SER A 552 19.73 -11.26 -21.43
N GLU A 553 19.87 -11.32 -20.11
CA GLU A 553 20.48 -10.33 -19.22
C GLU A 553 21.23 -11.07 -18.10
N PRO A 554 22.38 -10.57 -17.60
CA PRO A 554 23.12 -11.23 -16.53
C PRO A 554 22.30 -11.36 -15.23
N ALA A 555 22.36 -12.52 -14.58
CA ALA A 555 21.59 -12.80 -13.38
C ALA A 555 22.44 -13.51 -12.30
N VAL A 556 22.09 -13.30 -11.03
CA VAL A 556 22.64 -14.04 -9.88
C VAL A 556 21.81 -15.30 -9.67
N VAL A 557 22.22 -16.43 -10.26
CA VAL A 557 21.53 -17.72 -10.10
C VAL A 557 21.89 -18.32 -8.74
N SER A 558 20.90 -18.40 -7.85
CA SER A 558 21.00 -19.00 -6.52
C SER A 558 20.30 -20.36 -6.40
N LYS A 559 19.61 -20.82 -7.46
CA LYS A 559 19.02 -22.16 -7.54
C LYS A 559 18.96 -22.65 -8.99
N TYR A 560 19.07 -23.96 -9.22
CA TYR A 560 18.71 -24.59 -10.49
C TYR A 560 17.88 -25.85 -10.26
N ALA A 561 17.14 -26.28 -11.27
CA ALA A 561 16.43 -27.54 -11.26
C ALA A 561 16.80 -28.42 -12.46
N ILE A 562 16.82 -29.73 -12.25
CA ILE A 562 16.97 -30.75 -13.30
C ILE A 562 15.80 -31.72 -13.18
N THR A 563 15.11 -31.99 -14.29
CA THR A 563 14.03 -32.99 -14.35
C THR A 563 14.54 -34.26 -15.02
N SER A 564 14.31 -35.43 -14.39
CA SER A 564 14.65 -36.71 -14.99
C SER A 564 13.80 -37.00 -16.23
N GLY A 565 14.37 -37.68 -17.24
CA GLY A 565 13.64 -38.14 -18.44
C GLY A 565 12.43 -39.04 -18.16
N ASN A 566 11.77 -39.55 -19.21
CA ASN A 566 10.52 -40.32 -19.06
C ASN A 566 10.64 -41.86 -19.02
N ASP A 567 11.76 -42.48 -19.42
CA ASP A 567 11.85 -43.95 -19.59
C ASP A 567 12.96 -44.69 -18.83
N ALA A 568 14.23 -44.28 -18.92
CA ALA A 568 15.36 -45.18 -18.61
C ALA A 568 16.39 -44.62 -17.58
N PRO A 569 16.43 -45.11 -16.33
CA PRO A 569 17.23 -44.51 -15.25
C PRO A 569 18.75 -44.70 -15.35
N ASP A 570 19.25 -45.54 -16.26
CA ASP A 570 20.68 -45.68 -16.57
C ASP A 570 21.27 -44.44 -17.30
N ARG A 571 20.41 -43.59 -17.87
CA ARG A 571 20.79 -42.44 -18.70
C ARG A 571 20.76 -41.09 -17.98
N ASP A 572 20.23 -41.05 -16.76
CA ASP A 572 20.09 -39.80 -16.02
C ASP A 572 21.46 -39.32 -15.49
N PRO A 573 21.67 -38.00 -15.32
CA PRO A 573 22.90 -37.46 -14.75
C PRO A 573 23.06 -37.86 -13.27
N VAL A 574 24.30 -38.13 -12.84
CA VAL A 574 24.67 -38.59 -11.49
C VAL A 574 25.72 -37.68 -10.86
N ASN A 575 26.73 -37.26 -11.64
CA ASN A 575 27.74 -36.28 -11.23
C ASN A 575 27.77 -35.11 -12.22
N TRP A 576 27.84 -33.88 -11.71
CA TRP A 576 27.95 -32.68 -12.55
C TRP A 576 28.51 -31.48 -11.79
N GLU A 577 28.92 -30.47 -12.56
CA GLU A 577 29.39 -29.16 -12.11
C GLU A 577 28.49 -28.08 -12.73
N LEU A 578 28.08 -27.08 -11.94
CA LEU A 578 27.46 -25.84 -12.46
C LEU A 578 28.47 -24.70 -12.32
N SER A 579 28.71 -23.99 -13.42
CA SER A 579 29.71 -22.92 -13.49
C SER A 579 29.14 -21.69 -14.21
N GLY A 580 29.54 -20.50 -13.78
CA GLY A 580 29.14 -19.20 -14.34
C GLY A 580 30.27 -18.52 -15.12
N SER A 581 29.94 -17.63 -16.06
CA SER A 581 30.90 -16.85 -16.85
C SER A 581 30.29 -15.54 -17.40
N ASN A 582 31.13 -14.54 -17.63
CA ASN A 582 30.79 -13.26 -18.29
C ASN A 582 31.58 -13.02 -19.59
N ASP A 583 32.39 -13.99 -20.04
CA ASP A 583 33.14 -13.93 -21.31
C ASP A 583 32.96 -15.21 -22.17
N GLY A 584 32.25 -16.22 -21.66
CA GLY A 584 32.08 -17.55 -22.26
C GLY A 584 33.33 -18.44 -22.23
N VAL A 585 34.47 -17.95 -21.73
CA VAL A 585 35.81 -18.54 -21.84
C VAL A 585 36.42 -18.88 -20.48
N THR A 586 36.29 -17.97 -19.52
CA THR A 586 36.69 -18.08 -18.12
C THR A 586 35.46 -18.45 -17.30
N TRP A 587 35.56 -19.51 -16.48
CA TRP A 587 34.40 -20.09 -15.79
C TRP A 587 34.67 -20.29 -14.30
N ASP A 588 33.82 -19.73 -13.46
CA ASP A 588 33.82 -19.90 -12.01
C ASP A 588 32.89 -21.05 -11.62
N VAL A 589 33.37 -21.97 -10.77
CA VAL A 589 32.58 -23.12 -10.30
C VAL A 589 31.66 -22.68 -9.15
N LEU A 590 30.36 -22.82 -9.34
CA LEU A 590 29.33 -22.35 -8.40
C LEU A 590 28.71 -23.49 -7.58
N ASP A 591 28.61 -24.68 -8.17
CA ASP A 591 28.11 -25.88 -7.49
C ASP A 591 28.72 -27.18 -8.07
N THR A 592 28.75 -28.23 -7.26
CA THR A 592 29.26 -29.55 -7.66
C THR A 592 28.46 -30.65 -6.98
N ARG A 593 27.83 -31.53 -7.78
CA ARG A 593 27.03 -32.66 -7.28
C ARG A 593 27.65 -33.98 -7.70
N ASN A 594 27.59 -34.94 -6.80
CA ASN A 594 28.05 -36.32 -7.02
C ASN A 594 27.02 -37.31 -6.46
N ASP A 595 27.03 -38.54 -6.96
CA ASP A 595 26.19 -39.67 -6.52
C ASP A 595 24.69 -39.35 -6.47
N GLN A 596 24.21 -38.48 -7.38
CA GLN A 596 22.81 -38.08 -7.46
C GLN A 596 21.94 -39.15 -8.13
N SER A 597 20.67 -39.17 -7.75
CA SER A 597 19.66 -40.09 -8.28
C SER A 597 18.28 -39.44 -8.30
N PHE A 598 17.33 -40.09 -8.98
CA PHE A 598 15.93 -39.67 -9.10
C PHE A 598 15.02 -40.85 -8.75
N ASP A 599 14.19 -40.72 -7.72
CA ASP A 599 13.30 -41.78 -7.24
C ASP A 599 12.09 -42.04 -8.16
N GLY A 600 11.97 -41.29 -9.26
CA GLY A 600 10.90 -41.38 -10.25
C GLY A 600 11.29 -40.83 -11.63
N ARG A 601 10.40 -41.05 -12.61
CA ARG A 601 10.48 -40.42 -13.95
C ARG A 601 9.76 -39.08 -13.95
N ASN A 602 10.17 -38.17 -14.83
CA ASN A 602 9.66 -36.79 -14.91
C ASN A 602 9.80 -36.06 -13.55
N LEU A 603 10.79 -36.45 -12.75
CA LEU A 603 10.99 -35.95 -11.40
C LEU A 603 11.94 -34.76 -11.43
N THR A 604 11.40 -33.57 -11.22
CA THR A 604 12.18 -32.36 -10.98
C THR A 604 12.87 -32.43 -9.62
N ARG A 605 14.17 -32.14 -9.59
CA ARG A 605 14.96 -31.94 -8.37
C ARG A 605 15.61 -30.57 -8.41
N GLU A 606 15.48 -29.83 -7.33
CA GLU A 606 16.08 -28.50 -7.16
C GLU A 606 17.39 -28.57 -6.36
N PHE A 607 18.29 -27.63 -6.64
CA PHE A 607 19.63 -27.53 -6.07
C PHE A 607 19.95 -26.05 -5.82
N GLY A 608 20.13 -25.67 -4.54
CA GLY A 608 20.58 -24.32 -4.17
C GLY A 608 22.07 -24.10 -4.46
N VAL A 609 22.42 -22.87 -4.79
CA VAL A 609 23.75 -22.41 -5.21
C VAL A 609 24.14 -21.20 -4.38
N ASN A 610 25.33 -21.23 -3.77
CA ASN A 610 25.87 -20.09 -3.05
C ASN A 610 26.61 -19.16 -4.02
N ASN A 611 25.85 -18.33 -4.75
CA ASN A 611 26.37 -17.36 -5.70
C ASN A 611 25.93 -15.94 -5.33
N SER A 612 26.84 -14.98 -5.46
CA SER A 612 26.61 -13.53 -5.29
C SER A 612 26.95 -12.72 -6.54
N THR A 613 27.44 -13.38 -7.59
CA THR A 613 27.94 -12.74 -8.82
C THR A 613 26.92 -12.92 -9.94
N ALA A 614 26.60 -11.83 -10.65
CA ALA A 614 25.78 -11.91 -11.85
C ALA A 614 26.60 -12.47 -13.02
N TYR A 615 26.07 -13.48 -13.71
CA TYR A 615 26.70 -14.07 -14.89
C TYR A 615 25.74 -14.05 -16.10
N GLU A 616 26.27 -13.73 -17.28
CA GLU A 616 25.55 -13.84 -18.56
C GLU A 616 25.44 -15.32 -19.00
N TYR A 617 26.48 -16.12 -18.75
CA TYR A 617 26.56 -17.52 -19.19
C TYR A 617 26.56 -18.48 -18.01
N TYR A 618 25.77 -19.54 -18.09
CA TYR A 618 25.74 -20.65 -17.14
C TYR A 618 25.91 -21.98 -17.86
N ARG A 619 26.78 -22.86 -17.34
CA ARG A 619 27.09 -24.17 -17.92
C ARG A 619 26.94 -25.27 -16.88
N LEU A 620 26.18 -26.30 -17.23
CA LEU A 620 26.08 -27.57 -16.50
C LEU A 620 26.91 -28.62 -17.23
N SER A 621 28.01 -29.05 -16.61
CA SER A 621 28.95 -30.05 -17.17
C SER A 621 28.72 -31.39 -16.49
N VAL A 622 28.22 -32.40 -17.21
CA VAL A 622 27.85 -33.70 -16.63
C VAL A 622 29.04 -34.64 -16.71
N THR A 623 29.69 -34.86 -15.57
CA THR A 623 30.91 -35.66 -15.45
C THR A 623 30.63 -37.16 -15.24
N SER A 624 29.40 -37.54 -14.88
CA SER A 624 28.94 -38.94 -14.92
C SER A 624 27.43 -39.07 -15.08
N ASN A 625 26.98 -40.03 -15.89
CA ASN A 625 25.60 -40.53 -15.90
C ASN A 625 25.52 -41.88 -15.17
N ASN A 626 24.32 -42.46 -15.07
CA ASN A 626 24.09 -43.73 -14.37
C ASN A 626 24.48 -45.00 -15.18
N GLY A 627 25.49 -44.90 -16.05
CA GLY A 627 26.15 -46.04 -16.71
C GLY A 627 25.72 -46.38 -18.14
N SER A 628 24.82 -45.60 -18.74
CA SER A 628 24.45 -45.75 -20.17
C SER A 628 25.43 -45.06 -21.13
N ASN A 629 25.37 -45.35 -22.43
CA ASN A 629 26.16 -44.65 -23.45
C ASN A 629 25.45 -43.41 -24.03
N VAL A 630 24.33 -43.02 -23.43
CA VAL A 630 23.50 -41.86 -23.79
C VAL A 630 23.06 -41.13 -22.52
N ILE A 631 22.77 -39.83 -22.63
CA ILE A 631 22.28 -38.99 -21.54
C ILE A 631 20.88 -38.47 -21.87
N GLN A 632 20.02 -38.33 -20.86
CA GLN A 632 18.71 -37.69 -21.00
C GLN A 632 18.38 -36.78 -19.81
N ILE A 633 17.69 -35.68 -20.10
CA ILE A 633 17.14 -34.72 -19.13
C ILE A 633 15.80 -34.23 -19.73
N SER A 634 14.78 -33.97 -18.91
CA SER A 634 13.48 -33.46 -19.36
C SER A 634 13.33 -31.94 -19.29
N GLU A 635 14.00 -31.28 -18.35
CA GLU A 635 14.10 -29.82 -18.23
C GLU A 635 15.35 -29.47 -17.40
N TRP A 636 15.94 -28.32 -17.66
CA TRP A 636 16.97 -27.68 -16.86
C TRP A 636 16.65 -26.19 -16.71
N ARG A 637 16.14 -25.82 -15.53
CA ARG A 637 15.76 -24.43 -15.22
C ARG A 637 16.84 -23.77 -14.39
N LEU A 638 17.17 -22.52 -14.70
CA LEU A 638 18.01 -21.64 -13.91
C LEU A 638 17.14 -20.62 -13.20
N TYR A 639 17.31 -20.49 -11.89
CA TYR A 639 16.59 -19.54 -11.06
C TYR A 639 17.57 -18.53 -10.48
N GLY A 640 17.36 -17.25 -10.75
CA GLY A 640 18.18 -16.17 -10.24
C GLY A 640 17.49 -14.81 -10.24
N GLN A 641 18.18 -13.81 -9.71
CA GLN A 641 17.74 -12.42 -9.82
C GLN A 641 18.42 -11.76 -11.02
N VAL A 642 17.61 -11.26 -11.95
CA VAL A 642 18.08 -10.35 -13.01
C VAL A 642 18.57 -9.06 -12.33
N GLY A 643 19.73 -8.56 -12.76
CA GLY A 643 20.59 -7.76 -11.89
C GLY A 643 20.05 -6.41 -11.39
N SER A 644 19.90 -6.28 -10.07
CA SER A 644 19.85 -4.98 -9.36
C SER A 644 20.73 -4.93 -8.12
N VAL A 645 21.86 -5.66 -8.11
CA VAL A 645 23.04 -5.37 -7.30
C VAL A 645 24.27 -5.36 -8.22
N GLY A 646 24.33 -4.34 -9.07
CA GLY A 646 25.55 -3.97 -9.78
C GLY A 646 26.41 -3.02 -8.93
N PRO A 647 27.53 -2.50 -9.49
CA PRO A 647 28.26 -1.40 -8.88
C PRO A 647 27.31 -0.22 -8.58
N GLN A 648 27.17 0.16 -7.31
CA GLN A 648 26.43 1.34 -6.91
C GLN A 648 27.26 2.58 -7.31
N ASP A 649 26.83 3.28 -8.36
CA ASP A 649 27.45 4.54 -8.81
C ASP A 649 26.89 5.72 -8.01
N PHE A 650 27.78 6.52 -7.42
CA PHE A 650 27.42 7.73 -6.66
C PHE A 650 27.60 9.03 -7.44
N THR A 651 28.11 8.95 -8.67
CA THR A 651 28.59 10.11 -9.45
C THR A 651 27.49 11.11 -9.77
N ASP A 652 26.31 10.64 -10.16
CA ASP A 652 25.20 11.51 -10.57
C ASP A 652 24.59 12.29 -9.39
N ALA A 653 24.86 11.87 -8.15
CA ALA A 653 24.50 12.58 -6.93
C ALA A 653 25.60 13.55 -6.44
N ALA A 654 26.78 13.55 -7.07
CA ALA A 654 27.95 14.24 -6.56
C ALA A 654 28.11 15.67 -7.12
N THR A 655 28.56 16.60 -6.27
CA THR A 655 29.02 17.93 -6.72
C THR A 655 30.47 17.85 -7.19
N LEU A 656 30.69 18.00 -8.50
CA LEU A 656 32.03 18.00 -9.10
C LEU A 656 32.71 19.37 -8.94
N THR A 657 34.01 19.36 -8.60
CA THR A 657 34.90 20.53 -8.60
C THR A 657 36.31 20.18 -9.13
N VAL A 658 37.01 21.18 -9.66
CA VAL A 658 38.43 21.09 -10.09
C VAL A 658 39.19 22.34 -9.65
N ASN A 659 40.51 22.25 -9.43
CA ASN A 659 41.31 23.45 -9.13
C ASN A 659 41.70 24.27 -10.38
N HIS A 660 41.67 23.67 -11.57
CA HIS A 660 41.99 24.36 -12.82
C HIS A 660 41.15 23.83 -13.98
N ASP A 661 40.06 24.54 -14.30
CA ASP A 661 39.11 24.17 -15.35
C ASP A 661 39.63 24.49 -16.77
N ASN A 662 38.81 24.25 -17.80
CA ASN A 662 38.97 24.78 -19.13
C ASN A 662 38.84 26.32 -19.14
N ALA A 663 39.47 26.99 -20.09
CA ALA A 663 39.40 28.45 -20.22
C ALA A 663 37.98 29.00 -20.52
N GLY A 664 37.04 28.13 -20.94
CA GLY A 664 35.63 28.47 -21.09
C GLY A 664 34.76 28.28 -19.83
N GLY A 665 35.29 27.67 -18.77
CA GLY A 665 34.53 27.26 -17.57
C GLY A 665 33.88 25.88 -17.69
N ALA A 666 33.20 25.46 -16.62
CA ALA A 666 32.70 24.10 -16.42
C ALA A 666 31.71 23.61 -17.51
N ASP A 667 30.80 24.50 -17.95
CA ASP A 667 29.80 24.23 -19.01
C ASP A 667 30.37 24.25 -20.44
N ALA A 668 31.67 24.51 -20.61
CA ALA A 668 32.28 24.57 -21.94
C ALA A 668 32.24 23.21 -22.65
N GLY A 669 32.37 23.22 -23.99
CA GLY A 669 32.42 22.00 -24.79
C GLY A 669 33.58 21.05 -24.47
N GLU A 670 34.57 21.51 -23.71
CA GLU A 670 35.64 20.70 -23.10
C GLU A 670 35.87 21.06 -21.61
N GLY A 671 34.82 21.55 -20.92
CA GLY A 671 34.85 22.00 -19.52
C GLY A 671 34.76 20.87 -18.49
N SER A 672 34.95 21.18 -17.20
CA SER A 672 35.04 20.17 -16.13
C SER A 672 33.83 19.26 -16.00
N LEU A 673 32.60 19.71 -16.33
CA LEU A 673 31.41 18.83 -16.29
C LEU A 673 31.53 17.62 -17.23
N LYS A 674 32.43 17.65 -18.21
CA LYS A 674 32.77 16.53 -19.10
C LYS A 674 33.66 15.45 -18.42
N LEU A 675 33.54 15.35 -17.10
CA LEU A 675 34.06 14.28 -16.25
C LEU A 675 32.93 13.41 -15.67
N VAL A 676 31.67 13.84 -15.76
CA VAL A 676 30.51 13.20 -15.09
C VAL A 676 29.22 13.23 -15.92
N ASP A 677 29.26 13.61 -17.21
CA ASP A 677 28.04 13.91 -17.99
C ASP A 677 27.40 12.72 -18.70
N GLY A 678 27.95 11.51 -18.53
CA GLY A 678 27.44 10.28 -19.14
C GLY A 678 27.85 10.08 -20.60
N ASP A 679 28.52 11.06 -21.23
CA ASP A 679 28.93 10.97 -22.63
C ASP A 679 30.45 10.82 -22.79
N ILE A 680 30.89 9.56 -22.83
CA ILE A 680 32.28 9.14 -23.10
C ILE A 680 32.86 9.65 -24.43
N TYR A 681 32.06 10.26 -25.31
CA TYR A 681 32.53 10.91 -26.53
C TYR A 681 32.86 12.40 -26.33
N THR A 682 32.44 13.03 -25.24
CA THR A 682 32.95 14.33 -24.77
C THR A 682 34.28 14.16 -24.04
N LYS A 683 34.87 15.25 -23.53
CA LYS A 683 36.00 15.21 -22.59
C LYS A 683 36.19 16.52 -21.86
N PHE A 684 36.73 16.45 -20.65
CA PHE A 684 37.43 17.58 -20.04
C PHE A 684 38.80 17.75 -20.72
N LEU A 685 39.18 18.98 -21.07
CA LEU A 685 40.52 19.33 -21.55
C LEU A 685 41.02 20.58 -20.82
N THR A 686 42.18 20.49 -20.17
CA THR A 686 42.84 21.63 -19.55
C THR A 686 44.36 21.57 -19.67
N GLY A 687 45.06 22.64 -19.26
CA GLY A 687 46.52 22.66 -19.19
C GLY A 687 47.03 21.72 -18.09
N PHE A 688 48.07 20.94 -18.35
CA PHE A 688 48.57 19.98 -17.37
C PHE A 688 49.48 20.64 -16.33
N SER A 689 49.24 20.35 -15.06
CA SER A 689 50.16 20.58 -13.95
C SER A 689 50.13 19.39 -13.00
N SER A 690 51.24 19.12 -12.30
CA SER A 690 51.39 17.98 -11.38
C SER A 690 50.73 18.19 -10.01
N ASP A 691 49.88 19.22 -9.90
CA ASP A 691 49.03 19.57 -8.76
C ASP A 691 47.55 19.73 -9.18
N LEU A 692 47.22 19.43 -10.44
CA LEU A 692 45.85 19.40 -10.92
C LEU A 692 45.06 18.30 -10.21
N TRP A 693 43.87 18.63 -9.72
CA TRP A 693 42.95 17.66 -9.16
C TRP A 693 41.51 17.86 -9.64
N MET A 694 40.78 16.75 -9.62
CA MET A 694 39.34 16.68 -9.79
C MET A 694 38.73 15.98 -8.58
N GLN A 695 37.62 16.52 -8.06
CA GLN A 695 37.00 16.12 -6.81
C GLN A 695 35.49 16.01 -6.98
N GLN A 696 34.90 14.99 -6.39
CA GLN A 696 33.46 14.82 -6.22
C GLN A 696 33.13 14.90 -4.73
N GLU A 697 32.13 15.71 -4.38
CA GLU A 697 31.56 15.85 -3.04
C GLU A 697 30.17 15.19 -3.02
N LEU A 698 30.02 14.14 -2.21
CA LEU A 698 28.79 13.38 -2.05
C LEU A 698 27.89 14.04 -1.00
N PRO A 699 26.55 13.97 -1.14
CA PRO A 699 25.60 14.56 -0.17
C PRO A 699 25.64 13.87 1.20
N GLN A 700 26.16 12.63 1.25
CA GLN A 700 26.41 11.85 2.46
C GLN A 700 27.74 11.10 2.27
N ALA A 701 28.47 10.84 3.35
CA ALA A 701 29.68 10.02 3.28
C ALA A 701 29.35 8.57 2.86
N GLN A 702 29.95 8.09 1.77
CA GLN A 702 29.74 6.74 1.23
C GLN A 702 31.04 5.94 1.17
N VAL A 703 30.94 4.61 1.16
CA VAL A 703 32.09 3.71 0.98
C VAL A 703 32.28 3.42 -0.51
N VAL A 704 33.09 4.21 -1.20
CA VAL A 704 33.57 3.89 -2.57
C VAL A 704 34.72 2.91 -2.49
N ASN A 705 34.62 1.76 -3.15
CA ASN A 705 35.65 0.72 -3.22
C ASN A 705 36.07 0.36 -4.68
N ALA A 706 35.53 1.05 -5.68
CA ALA A 706 36.10 1.10 -7.03
C ALA A 706 35.87 2.48 -7.68
N TYR A 707 36.63 2.81 -8.71
CA TYR A 707 36.36 3.97 -9.57
C TYR A 707 36.67 3.65 -11.03
N THR A 708 36.14 4.42 -11.97
CA THR A 708 36.45 4.28 -13.41
C THR A 708 37.10 5.53 -13.97
N ILE A 709 37.95 5.39 -14.99
CA ILE A 709 38.46 6.51 -15.77
C ILE A 709 38.40 6.18 -17.26
N THR A 710 37.79 7.07 -18.04
CA THR A 710 37.67 6.95 -19.50
C THR A 710 38.66 7.88 -20.21
N SER A 711 39.40 7.33 -21.18
CA SER A 711 40.41 8.06 -21.95
C SER A 711 39.84 9.03 -22.98
N GLY A 712 40.49 10.20 -23.14
CA GLY A 712 40.03 11.28 -24.01
C GLY A 712 40.04 10.96 -25.50
N ASN A 713 39.13 11.60 -26.25
CA ASN A 713 38.76 11.21 -27.62
C ASN A 713 39.77 11.45 -28.76
N ASP A 714 40.89 12.16 -28.56
CA ASP A 714 41.85 12.48 -29.64
C ASP A 714 43.32 12.08 -29.40
N ALA A 715 43.94 12.53 -28.30
CA ALA A 715 45.40 12.59 -28.21
C ALA A 715 45.98 11.82 -27.00
N PRO A 716 46.56 10.61 -27.16
CA PRO A 716 46.97 9.76 -26.04
C PRO A 716 48.15 10.30 -25.22
N ASP A 717 48.92 11.27 -25.75
CA ASP A 717 49.96 12.00 -25.02
C ASP A 717 49.39 12.86 -23.87
N ARG A 718 48.09 13.17 -23.91
CA ARG A 718 47.38 13.93 -22.87
C ARG A 718 46.70 13.07 -21.81
N ASP A 719 46.63 11.75 -21.94
CA ASP A 719 45.93 10.94 -20.95
C ASP A 719 46.64 10.94 -19.61
N LEU A 720 45.85 10.89 -18.53
CA LEU A 720 46.30 10.78 -17.14
C LEU A 720 47.09 9.48 -16.92
N LYS A 721 48.38 9.58 -16.57
CA LYS A 721 49.32 8.43 -16.55
C LYS A 721 49.70 7.99 -15.14
N ASP A 722 49.94 8.95 -14.24
CA ASP A 722 50.33 8.72 -12.84
C ASP A 722 49.41 9.56 -11.93
N TRP A 723 48.74 8.96 -10.95
CA TRP A 723 47.81 9.66 -10.05
C TRP A 723 47.67 9.03 -8.66
N GLU A 724 47.11 9.83 -7.75
CA GLU A 724 46.68 9.44 -6.41
C GLU A 724 45.15 9.57 -6.33
N PHE A 725 44.46 8.57 -5.78
CA PHE A 725 43.01 8.63 -5.47
C PHE A 725 42.85 8.61 -3.95
N ALA A 726 42.13 9.58 -3.40
CA ALA A 726 42.04 9.80 -1.95
C ALA A 726 40.62 10.15 -1.50
N GLY A 727 40.30 9.82 -0.25
CA GLY A 727 39.05 10.16 0.43
C GLY A 727 39.26 11.23 1.51
N SER A 728 38.21 12.00 1.82
CA SER A 728 38.19 12.97 2.94
C SER A 728 36.77 13.16 3.50
N ASN A 729 36.69 13.59 4.76
CA ASN A 729 35.44 14.01 5.42
C ASN A 729 35.45 15.50 5.83
N ASP A 730 36.50 16.27 5.47
CA ASP A 730 36.64 17.69 5.79
C ASP A 730 37.23 18.54 4.64
N GLY A 731 37.36 17.95 3.44
CA GLY A 731 37.96 18.54 2.24
C GLY A 731 39.46 18.87 2.35
N SER A 732 40.08 18.65 3.51
CA SER A 732 41.34 19.28 3.93
C SER A 732 42.42 18.26 4.31
N ASN A 733 42.05 17.24 5.07
CA ASN A 733 42.86 16.06 5.40
C ASN A 733 42.41 14.91 4.51
N TRP A 734 43.35 14.25 3.84
CA TRP A 734 43.07 13.27 2.79
C TRP A 734 43.78 11.95 3.08
N ASP A 735 42.99 10.87 3.11
CA ASP A 735 43.49 9.50 3.22
C ASP A 735 43.69 8.93 1.81
N VAL A 736 44.91 8.50 1.50
CA VAL A 736 45.25 7.92 0.19
C VAL A 736 44.73 6.48 0.12
N LEU A 737 43.81 6.23 -0.83
CA LEU A 737 43.16 4.93 -1.01
C LEU A 737 43.74 4.16 -2.21
N ASP A 738 44.33 4.87 -3.18
CA ASP A 738 45.01 4.28 -4.34
C ASP A 738 46.19 5.13 -4.84
N THR A 739 47.11 4.51 -5.56
CA THR A 739 48.18 5.19 -6.29
C THR A 739 48.53 4.41 -7.56
N ARG A 740 48.29 5.01 -8.73
CA ARG A 740 48.54 4.39 -10.04
C ARG A 740 49.70 5.07 -10.75
N THR A 741 50.53 4.28 -11.44
CA THR A 741 51.71 4.77 -12.15
C THR A 741 51.98 3.96 -13.42
N GLY A 742 52.32 4.65 -14.51
CA GLY A 742 52.61 4.05 -15.81
C GLY A 742 51.36 3.54 -16.55
N GLU A 743 50.18 4.02 -16.17
CA GLU A 743 48.92 3.58 -16.76
C GLU A 743 48.77 4.09 -18.20
N THR A 744 48.14 3.27 -19.03
CA THR A 744 47.91 3.51 -20.46
C THR A 744 46.57 2.95 -20.88
N TRP A 745 46.09 3.38 -22.06
CA TRP A 745 44.87 2.90 -22.70
C TRP A 745 45.23 2.24 -24.03
N SER A 746 44.54 1.15 -24.35
CA SER A 746 44.65 0.41 -25.61
C SER A 746 43.89 1.07 -26.76
N GLY A 747 42.85 1.87 -26.45
CA GLY A 747 41.97 2.56 -27.39
C GLY A 747 41.79 4.05 -27.07
N ARG A 748 40.68 4.63 -27.54
CA ARG A 748 40.13 5.96 -27.19
C ARG A 748 38.70 5.76 -26.70
N ASN A 749 38.25 6.60 -25.76
CA ASN A 749 36.96 6.45 -25.08
C ASN A 749 36.85 5.09 -24.37
N GLU A 750 38.00 4.54 -23.97
CA GLU A 750 38.12 3.27 -23.27
C GLU A 750 38.03 3.55 -21.77
N THR A 751 36.95 3.10 -21.16
CA THR A 751 36.73 3.08 -19.71
C THR A 751 37.60 1.99 -19.07
N ARG A 752 38.30 2.30 -17.99
CA ARG A 752 39.01 1.32 -17.14
C ARG A 752 38.53 1.43 -15.70
N GLN A 753 38.19 0.30 -15.09
CA GLN A 753 37.86 0.18 -13.66
C GLN A 753 39.13 -0.04 -12.83
N PHE A 754 39.15 0.54 -11.62
CA PHE A 754 40.23 0.46 -10.65
C PHE A 754 39.62 0.16 -9.27
N GLU A 755 39.83 -1.07 -8.80
CA GLU A 755 39.31 -1.56 -7.52
C GLU A 755 40.30 -1.26 -6.38
N ILE A 756 39.76 -0.91 -5.21
CA ILE A 756 40.51 -0.42 -4.04
C ILE A 756 39.96 -1.04 -2.75
N ASN A 757 40.84 -1.37 -1.81
CA ASN A 757 40.44 -2.01 -0.54
C ASN A 757 40.00 -0.96 0.50
N ASN A 758 39.03 -0.11 0.14
CA ASN A 758 38.44 0.86 1.05
C ASN A 758 37.18 0.28 1.74
N THR A 759 37.09 0.48 3.06
CA THR A 759 35.90 0.17 3.87
C THR A 759 35.45 1.36 4.73
N THR A 760 36.05 2.54 4.53
CA THR A 760 35.75 3.78 5.25
C THR A 760 34.84 4.65 4.38
N ALA A 761 33.82 5.26 4.99
CA ALA A 761 32.95 6.19 4.31
C ALA A 761 33.60 7.60 4.24
N TYR A 762 33.55 8.22 3.07
CA TYR A 762 34.06 9.58 2.84
C TYR A 762 33.03 10.44 2.11
N THR A 763 32.84 11.69 2.56
CA THR A 763 32.04 12.72 1.86
C THR A 763 32.71 13.16 0.57
N TYR A 764 34.04 13.24 0.54
CA TYR A 764 34.79 13.74 -0.60
C TYR A 764 35.70 12.66 -1.18
N TYR A 765 35.73 12.56 -2.51
CA TYR A 765 36.70 11.74 -3.25
C TYR A 765 37.44 12.59 -4.28
N ARG A 766 38.76 12.41 -4.42
CA ARG A 766 39.61 13.24 -5.28
C ARG A 766 40.64 12.40 -6.02
N ILE A 767 40.82 12.69 -7.31
CA ILE A 767 41.98 12.28 -8.11
C ILE A 767 42.94 13.46 -8.20
N THR A 768 44.20 13.26 -7.80
CA THR A 768 45.29 14.22 -7.99
C THR A 768 46.23 13.71 -9.09
N MET A 769 46.32 14.46 -10.19
CA MET A 769 47.09 14.08 -11.37
C MET A 769 48.57 14.46 -11.21
N THR A 770 49.46 13.47 -11.23
CA THR A 770 50.91 13.69 -11.01
C THR A 770 51.74 13.61 -12.29
N ALA A 771 51.28 12.87 -13.31
CA ALA A 771 51.83 12.90 -14.67
C ALA A 771 50.78 12.56 -15.73
N ASN A 772 50.97 13.09 -16.93
CA ASN A 772 50.35 12.62 -18.18
C ASN A 772 51.40 11.90 -19.06
N ASN A 773 51.05 11.58 -20.30
CA ASN A 773 51.96 10.94 -21.27
C ASN A 773 52.89 11.91 -22.03
N GLY A 774 53.10 13.14 -21.53
CA GLY A 774 54.14 14.07 -21.97
C GLY A 774 53.68 15.28 -22.78
N SER A 775 52.38 15.58 -22.80
CA SER A 775 51.81 16.77 -23.44
C SER A 775 51.73 17.98 -22.49
N ASP A 776 51.57 19.19 -23.03
CA ASP A 776 51.34 20.42 -22.23
C ASP A 776 49.88 20.51 -21.68
N GLY A 777 49.00 19.58 -22.07
CA GLY A 777 47.60 19.50 -21.63
C GLY A 777 47.23 18.09 -21.15
N THR A 778 46.12 17.98 -20.42
CA THR A 778 45.58 16.69 -19.94
C THR A 778 44.09 16.57 -20.20
N GLN A 779 43.60 15.33 -20.32
CA GLN A 779 42.22 15.02 -20.67
C GLN A 779 41.69 13.75 -19.98
N VAL A 780 40.39 13.74 -19.69
CA VAL A 780 39.59 12.60 -19.23
C VAL A 780 38.19 12.74 -19.83
N SER A 781 37.55 11.64 -20.22
CA SER A 781 36.21 11.62 -20.85
C SER A 781 35.06 11.23 -19.93
N GLU A 782 35.36 10.58 -18.79
CA GLU A 782 34.39 10.24 -17.74
C GLU A 782 35.16 9.74 -16.51
N TRP A 783 34.63 9.98 -15.31
CA TRP A 783 35.13 9.46 -14.03
C TRP A 783 33.96 9.08 -13.11
N ARG A 784 33.74 7.77 -12.88
CA ARG A 784 32.70 7.27 -11.97
C ARG A 784 33.25 6.82 -10.61
N LEU A 785 32.46 7.02 -9.55
CA LEU A 785 32.69 6.53 -8.18
C LEU A 785 31.76 5.36 -7.86
N LEU A 786 32.32 4.18 -7.59
CA LEU A 786 31.56 2.93 -7.47
C LEU A 786 31.72 2.24 -6.10
N LYS A 787 30.67 1.55 -5.68
CA LYS A 787 30.72 0.52 -4.64
C LYS A 787 30.29 -0.83 -5.20
N ILE A 788 31.22 -1.78 -5.22
CA ILE A 788 31.12 -3.18 -5.68
C ILE A 788 31.12 -4.17 -4.51
#